data_AF-A0A7X6SSR4-F1
#
_entry.id   AF-A0A7X6SSR4-F1
#
_cell.length_a   1.000
_cell.length_b   1.000
_cell.length_c   1.000
_cell.angle_alpha   90.00
_cell.angle_beta   90.00
_cell.angle_gamma   90.00
#
_symmetry.space_group_name_H-M   'P 1'
#
loop_
_entity.id
_entity.type
_entity.pdbx_description
1 polymer ?
#
loop_
_entity_poly.entity_id
_entity_poly.type
_entity_poly.pdbx_seq_one_letter_code
_entity_poly.pdbx_strand_id
1 'polypeptide(L)'
;MDIDGVKRQLALFAPPIDPAMLINAAAQGLSLGSILSDLSSPPPIYRFTYLIQKANEFVSEVKSLGSTLLSVLEKKDAEELGRLRASHETMMLDLMTAIKERQLLDAKAVREGLLKSRDIAKFRFKYYTQLITDEDIQVPGEPTLDANVNSESQLPADTTLEDIVPDVDVSLVDSDESGVKLIKKEKGEIDDLETARFWQISAQSAEGLAALAHIIPTVSADGKPLGVGAGASWGGTQLGNAFSAGGKIFDFIANFSTQSAIIGAKMASYIRREQEWTLQANLAAKEIIQLDKQITSADIRIQIAQKELDNHKKQIENSKEVEQFLQDKFTNQELYQWMKEQLFSVYKQSFNMAFDMAKKVERCYQYELGIEPINFIQYGYWDNTMQGLCAGEKLQLALRQLEKSYIEENKRELELTKNVSIALLNPLALEELRTTGKCFLTIPEEAYDLDYQGHYFRRIKSISISIPCIAGPYTTINCSLRLLKNSVRINTSMNESGEYAHNNDEGMWIDDDRFRESNVPVKAIATSTAQRDSGMFELNFRDERYLPFEGAGALSDWKIELTQDTDLRLFDYSTISDIIMHISYTAREDAGTFKNSVVTHLKEFIKNVADLSTQPMMRMFSLKHEFSSEWYKFLNPTVAGSDQILSLTLRREHFPFFTKDRMINVKKVQVLMKTNRSGEYKMILSITDIASALPPASPNIITSSEITMPENVTYDNMQIATLTADSAATVNINVEDMDVFRELTLRFRHSTDVSVPQKYNQLKTDPQEISDMFVILHYCLGDEI
;
A
#
# COMPACT_ATOMS: atom_id res chain seq x y z
N MET A 1 23.96 -21.76 11.52
CA MET A 1 24.28 -22.78 10.52
C MET A 1 23.54 -24.02 10.93
N ASP A 2 22.86 -24.68 10.00
CA ASP A 2 22.51 -26.09 10.17
C ASP A 2 23.55 -26.97 9.45
N ILE A 3 23.31 -28.28 9.47
CA ILE A 3 24.19 -29.35 9.03
C ILE A 3 24.58 -29.34 7.54
N ASP A 4 23.97 -28.48 6.70
CA ASP A 4 24.39 -28.24 5.30
C ASP A 4 25.22 -26.96 5.11
N GLY A 5 25.81 -26.41 6.17
CA GLY A 5 26.90 -25.43 6.04
C GLY A 5 26.47 -24.04 5.55
N VAL A 6 25.24 -23.59 5.85
CA VAL A 6 24.78 -22.21 5.55
C VAL A 6 24.67 -21.33 6.79
N LYS A 7 25.53 -20.30 6.88
CA LYS A 7 25.56 -19.31 7.98
C LYS A 7 24.55 -18.19 7.67
N ARG A 8 23.58 -17.97 8.56
CA ARG A 8 22.84 -16.71 8.67
C ARG A 8 23.52 -15.83 9.71
N GLN A 9 23.97 -14.65 9.29
CA GLN A 9 24.39 -13.56 10.18
C GLN A 9 23.16 -12.70 10.53
N LEU A 10 23.00 -12.41 11.82
CA LEU A 10 22.11 -11.36 12.30
C LEU A 10 22.88 -10.03 12.23
N ALA A 11 22.23 -8.97 11.75
CA ALA A 11 22.81 -7.63 11.79
C ALA A 11 22.83 -7.13 13.24
N LEU A 12 24.04 -7.05 13.80
CA LEU A 12 24.36 -6.27 14.99
C LEU A 12 24.57 -4.81 14.55
N PHE A 13 23.87 -3.90 15.24
CA PHE A 13 23.93 -2.44 15.18
C PHE A 13 23.15 -1.72 14.07
N ALA A 14 22.39 -0.72 14.52
CA ALA A 14 21.87 0.36 13.69
C ALA A 14 23.03 1.25 13.24
N PRO A 15 23.17 1.55 11.92
CA PRO A 15 24.07 2.59 11.45
C PRO A 15 23.32 3.91 11.21
N PRO A 16 24.06 5.01 11.11
CA PRO A 16 23.56 6.38 11.18
C PRO A 16 22.80 6.78 9.90
N ILE A 17 22.13 7.94 9.97
CA ILE A 17 21.28 8.58 8.95
C ILE A 17 21.59 8.16 7.49
N ASP A 18 20.58 7.63 6.79
CA ASP A 18 20.70 6.91 5.51
C ASP A 18 20.28 7.75 4.27
N PRO A 19 21.18 8.00 3.29
CA PRO A 19 20.85 8.62 2.02
C PRO A 19 19.92 7.77 1.12
N ALA A 20 19.66 6.49 1.44
CA ALA A 20 18.69 5.65 0.74
C ALA A 20 17.23 6.04 1.03
N MET A 21 16.93 6.82 2.08
CA MET A 21 15.59 7.40 2.28
C MET A 21 15.19 8.31 1.12
N LEU A 22 16.15 9.01 0.50
CA LEU A 22 15.91 9.89 -0.65
C LEU A 22 15.62 9.10 -1.94
N ILE A 23 16.30 7.96 -2.13
CA ILE A 23 16.08 7.06 -3.28
C ILE A 23 14.74 6.33 -3.14
N ASN A 24 14.38 5.88 -1.93
CA ASN A 24 13.10 5.23 -1.65
C ASN A 24 11.91 6.19 -1.77
N ALA A 25 12.06 7.46 -1.40
CA ALA A 25 11.03 8.48 -1.58
C ALA A 25 10.83 8.84 -3.06
N ALA A 26 11.92 8.95 -3.84
CA ALA A 26 11.85 9.15 -5.29
C ALA A 26 11.21 7.94 -6.02
N ALA A 27 11.51 6.70 -5.57
CA ALA A 27 10.89 5.48 -6.08
C ALA A 27 9.38 5.35 -5.76
N GLN A 28 8.86 6.19 -4.87
CA GLN A 28 7.44 6.25 -4.49
C GLN A 28 6.68 7.44 -5.13
N GLY A 29 7.34 8.21 -6.02
CA GLY A 29 6.69 9.28 -6.79
C GLY A 29 6.58 10.63 -6.09
N LEU A 30 7.25 10.83 -4.94
CA LEU A 30 7.35 12.13 -4.27
C LEU A 30 8.50 12.95 -4.89
N SER A 31 8.28 14.23 -5.17
CA SER A 31 9.32 15.08 -5.74
C SER A 31 10.34 15.50 -4.67
N LEU A 32 11.64 15.53 -5.00
CA LEU A 32 12.68 15.99 -4.06
C LEU A 32 12.38 17.40 -3.50
N GLY A 33 11.71 18.24 -4.29
CA GLY A 33 11.28 19.58 -3.89
C GLY A 33 10.25 19.57 -2.75
N SER A 34 9.33 18.60 -2.71
CA SER A 34 8.35 18.52 -1.61
C SER A 34 9.00 18.12 -0.29
N ILE A 35 10.01 17.24 -0.32
CA ILE A 35 10.75 16.78 0.87
C ILE A 35 11.62 17.90 1.46
N LEU A 36 12.34 18.64 0.59
CA LEU A 36 13.13 19.80 1.00
C LEU A 36 12.26 20.95 1.50
N SER A 37 11.08 21.16 0.90
CA SER A 37 10.10 22.13 1.41
C SER A 37 9.49 21.71 2.75
N ASP A 38 9.43 20.41 3.04
CA ASP A 38 8.91 19.89 4.29
C ASP A 38 9.84 20.24 5.46
N LEU A 39 11.17 20.13 5.30
CA LEU A 39 12.14 20.53 6.34
C LEU A 39 11.99 22.02 6.76
N SER A 40 11.67 22.90 5.82
CA SER A 40 11.63 24.35 6.06
C SER A 40 10.23 24.91 6.35
N SER A 41 9.19 24.08 6.26
CA SER A 41 7.82 24.54 6.48
C SER A 41 7.54 24.90 7.95
N PRO A 42 6.61 25.81 8.25
CA PRO A 42 6.17 26.02 9.62
C PRO A 42 5.48 24.76 10.16
N PRO A 43 5.52 24.52 11.49
CA PRO A 43 4.78 23.42 12.09
C PRO A 43 3.27 23.63 11.89
N PRO A 44 2.48 22.54 11.95
CA PRO A 44 1.03 22.63 11.85
C PRO A 44 0.43 23.61 12.89
N ILE A 45 -0.69 24.25 12.55
CA ILE A 45 -1.38 25.19 13.47
C ILE A 45 -2.09 24.44 14.61
N TYR A 46 -2.46 23.18 14.42
CA TYR A 46 -3.16 22.37 15.42
C TYR A 46 -2.20 21.63 16.34
N ARG A 47 -2.61 21.47 17.60
CA ARG A 47 -1.90 20.76 18.66
C ARG A 47 -1.79 19.27 18.40
N PHE A 48 -0.83 18.65 19.07
CA PHE A 48 -0.50 17.24 18.93
C PHE A 48 -1.71 16.35 19.23
N THR A 49 -2.39 16.61 20.34
CA THR A 49 -3.52 15.81 20.84
C THR A 49 -4.68 15.71 19.84
N TYR A 50 -4.96 16.79 19.11
CA TYR A 50 -5.97 16.78 18.06
C TYR A 50 -5.48 16.05 16.80
N LEU A 51 -4.25 16.34 16.36
CA LEU A 51 -3.71 15.77 15.12
C LEU A 51 -3.47 14.26 15.23
N ILE A 52 -3.02 13.73 16.37
CA ILE A 52 -2.81 12.29 16.56
C ILE A 52 -4.13 11.52 16.47
N GLN A 53 -5.22 12.09 17.01
CA GLN A 53 -6.55 11.50 16.88
C GLN A 53 -6.98 11.44 15.42
N LYS A 54 -6.81 12.55 14.67
CA LYS A 54 -7.12 12.58 13.24
C LYS A 54 -6.24 11.64 12.43
N ALA A 55 -4.95 11.58 12.69
CA ALA A 55 -4.06 10.62 12.04
C ALA A 55 -4.51 9.16 12.26
N ASN A 56 -4.93 8.81 13.48
CA ASN A 56 -5.47 7.48 13.78
C ASN A 56 -6.77 7.19 13.00
N GLU A 57 -7.66 8.17 12.82
CA GLU A 57 -8.86 8.03 11.98
C GLU A 57 -8.49 7.69 10.53
N PHE A 58 -7.58 8.46 9.92
CA PHE A 58 -7.10 8.21 8.55
C PHE A 58 -6.43 6.82 8.41
N VAL A 59 -5.59 6.44 9.37
CA VAL A 59 -4.92 5.13 9.33
C VAL A 59 -5.91 3.98 9.51
N SER A 60 -6.95 4.15 10.33
CA SER A 60 -8.02 3.15 10.48
C SER A 60 -8.77 2.92 9.16
N GLU A 61 -9.03 3.98 8.39
CA GLU A 61 -9.64 3.88 7.06
C GLU A 61 -8.74 3.11 6.08
N VAL A 62 -7.43 3.41 6.08
CA VAL A 62 -6.43 2.67 5.27
C VAL A 62 -6.46 1.18 5.61
N LYS A 63 -6.48 0.80 6.89
CA LYS A 63 -6.57 -0.62 7.28
C LYS A 63 -7.85 -1.29 6.75
N SER A 64 -8.99 -0.62 6.88
CA SER A 64 -10.27 -1.10 6.37
C SER A 64 -10.23 -1.33 4.86
N LEU A 65 -9.72 -0.35 4.10
CA LEU A 65 -9.55 -0.46 2.65
C LEU A 65 -8.58 -1.57 2.27
N GLY A 66 -7.47 -1.75 3.00
CA GLY A 66 -6.52 -2.83 2.80
C GLY A 66 -7.17 -4.21 2.96
N SER A 67 -7.99 -4.40 3.99
CA SER A 67 -8.74 -5.65 4.20
C SER A 67 -9.78 -5.91 3.10
N THR A 68 -10.44 -4.86 2.62
CA THR A 68 -11.43 -4.94 1.55
C THR A 68 -10.75 -5.30 0.22
N LEU A 69 -9.61 -4.68 -0.08
CA LEU A 69 -8.79 -4.98 -1.24
C LEU A 69 -8.32 -6.45 -1.23
N LEU A 70 -7.84 -6.94 -0.08
CA LEU A 70 -7.45 -8.35 0.07
C LEU A 70 -8.61 -9.29 -0.25
N SER A 71 -9.81 -9.03 0.29
CA SER A 71 -10.99 -9.85 0.00
C SER A 71 -11.37 -9.85 -1.50
N VAL A 72 -11.20 -8.71 -2.18
CA VAL A 72 -11.46 -8.62 -3.63
C VAL A 72 -10.41 -9.40 -4.43
N LEU A 73 -9.14 -9.34 -4.04
CA LEU A 73 -8.08 -10.14 -4.66
C LEU A 73 -8.36 -11.64 -4.52
N GLU A 74 -8.68 -12.11 -3.31
CA GLU A 74 -9.00 -13.51 -3.04
C GLU A 74 -10.21 -13.98 -3.87
N LYS A 75 -11.27 -13.17 -3.96
CA LYS A 75 -12.45 -13.49 -4.76
C LYS A 75 -12.15 -13.51 -6.25
N LYS A 76 -11.32 -12.60 -6.75
CA LYS A 76 -10.88 -12.60 -8.14
C LYS A 76 -10.14 -13.90 -8.48
N ASP A 77 -9.18 -14.28 -7.65
CA ASP A 77 -8.36 -15.49 -7.88
C ASP A 77 -9.22 -16.76 -7.77
N ALA A 78 -10.22 -16.78 -6.87
CA ALA A 78 -11.18 -17.87 -6.76
C ALA A 78 -12.08 -18.00 -8.00
N GLU A 79 -12.55 -16.89 -8.56
CA GLU A 79 -13.35 -16.89 -9.80
C GLU A 79 -12.52 -17.33 -11.01
N GLU A 80 -11.28 -16.88 -11.11
CA GLU A 80 -10.34 -17.31 -12.16
C GLU A 80 -10.10 -18.82 -12.10
N LEU A 81 -9.87 -19.37 -10.90
CA LEU A 81 -9.75 -20.82 -10.71
C LEU A 81 -11.05 -21.57 -11.04
N GLY A 82 -12.21 -21.01 -10.67
CA GLY A 82 -13.52 -21.58 -10.98
C GLY A 82 -13.75 -21.70 -12.49
N ARG A 83 -13.47 -20.62 -13.24
CA ARG A 83 -13.56 -20.60 -14.71
C ARG A 83 -12.60 -21.59 -15.36
N LEU A 84 -11.36 -21.66 -14.88
CA LEU A 84 -10.36 -22.60 -15.39
C LEU A 84 -10.82 -24.06 -15.23
N ARG A 85 -11.37 -24.40 -14.05
CA ARG A 85 -11.88 -25.75 -13.79
C ARG A 85 -13.04 -26.11 -14.69
N ALA A 86 -14.01 -25.22 -14.87
CA ALA A 86 -15.14 -25.45 -15.76
C ALA A 86 -14.67 -25.68 -17.21
N SER A 87 -13.75 -24.86 -17.70
CA SER A 87 -13.20 -25.00 -19.05
C SER A 87 -12.45 -26.34 -19.26
N HIS A 88 -11.64 -26.74 -18.27
CA HIS A 88 -10.97 -28.05 -18.29
C HIS A 88 -11.97 -29.22 -18.26
N GLU A 89 -13.05 -29.11 -17.50
CA GLU A 89 -14.11 -30.13 -17.45
C GLU A 89 -14.78 -30.30 -18.82
N THR A 90 -15.19 -29.19 -19.46
CA THR A 90 -15.77 -29.21 -20.81
C THR A 90 -14.81 -29.87 -21.82
N MET A 91 -13.53 -29.48 -21.80
CA MET A 91 -12.51 -30.04 -22.69
C MET A 91 -12.29 -31.55 -22.48
N MET A 92 -12.25 -32.00 -21.22
CA MET A 92 -12.13 -33.42 -20.89
C MET A 92 -13.33 -34.23 -21.37
N LEU A 93 -14.55 -33.70 -21.22
CA LEU A 93 -15.75 -34.35 -21.71
C LEU A 93 -15.76 -34.41 -23.25
N ASP A 94 -15.36 -33.33 -23.94
CA ASP A 94 -15.26 -33.32 -25.40
C ASP A 94 -14.28 -34.41 -25.90
N LEU A 95 -13.13 -34.61 -25.24
CA LEU A 95 -12.17 -35.69 -25.57
C LEU A 95 -12.76 -37.09 -25.35
N MET A 96 -13.58 -37.29 -24.32
CA MET A 96 -14.26 -38.58 -24.08
C MET A 96 -15.29 -38.92 -25.15
N THR A 97 -15.81 -37.93 -25.90
CA THR A 97 -16.78 -38.16 -26.98
C THR A 97 -16.25 -39.14 -28.02
N ALA A 98 -15.00 -38.97 -28.44
CA ALA A 98 -14.36 -39.87 -29.41
C ALA A 98 -14.27 -41.32 -28.89
N ILE A 99 -14.12 -41.51 -27.58
CA ILE A 99 -14.12 -42.86 -26.96
C ILE A 99 -15.53 -43.46 -27.04
N LYS A 100 -16.57 -42.69 -26.70
CA LYS A 100 -17.97 -43.13 -26.77
C LYS A 100 -18.39 -43.46 -28.21
N GLU A 101 -18.00 -42.65 -29.18
CA GLU A 101 -18.22 -42.92 -30.61
C GLU A 101 -17.52 -44.22 -31.05
N ARG A 102 -16.27 -44.44 -30.62
CA ARG A 102 -15.56 -45.70 -30.91
C ARG A 102 -16.20 -46.91 -30.25
N GLN A 103 -16.72 -46.78 -29.03
CA GLN A 103 -17.47 -47.87 -28.36
C GLN A 103 -18.75 -48.24 -29.14
N LEU A 104 -19.47 -47.25 -29.67
CA LEU A 104 -20.63 -47.49 -30.53
C LEU A 104 -20.23 -48.17 -31.85
N LEU A 105 -19.13 -47.72 -32.47
CA LEU A 105 -18.61 -48.35 -33.69
C LEU A 105 -18.16 -49.80 -33.46
N ASP A 106 -17.48 -50.07 -32.35
CA ASP A 106 -17.07 -51.42 -31.96
C ASP A 106 -18.29 -52.33 -31.78
N ALA A 107 -19.33 -51.87 -31.06
CA ALA A 107 -20.57 -52.62 -30.91
C ALA A 107 -21.26 -52.91 -32.26
N LYS A 108 -21.25 -51.96 -33.20
CA LYS A 108 -21.77 -52.15 -34.56
C LYS A 108 -20.93 -53.17 -35.36
N ALA A 109 -19.60 -53.11 -35.25
CA ALA A 109 -18.70 -54.05 -35.92
C ALA A 109 -18.88 -55.48 -35.38
N VAL A 110 -19.08 -55.64 -34.07
CA VAL A 110 -19.40 -56.94 -33.45
C VAL A 110 -20.71 -57.50 -34.00
N ARG A 111 -21.77 -56.68 -34.12
CA ARG A 111 -23.03 -57.10 -34.75
C ARG A 111 -22.82 -57.54 -36.20
N GLU A 112 -22.07 -56.76 -36.98
CA GLU A 112 -21.77 -57.12 -38.37
C GLU A 112 -21.02 -58.45 -38.48
N GLY A 113 -20.06 -58.70 -37.58
CA GLY A 113 -19.37 -59.99 -37.48
C GLY A 113 -20.33 -61.15 -37.23
N LEU A 114 -21.28 -60.98 -36.30
CA LEU A 114 -22.31 -61.99 -36.01
C LEU A 114 -23.24 -62.24 -37.20
N LEU A 115 -23.59 -61.21 -37.96
CA LEU A 115 -24.38 -61.37 -39.21
C LEU A 115 -23.62 -62.20 -40.25
N LYS A 116 -22.32 -61.98 -40.42
CA LYS A 116 -21.50 -62.80 -41.32
C LYS A 116 -21.42 -64.25 -40.85
N SER A 117 -21.29 -64.49 -39.54
CA SER A 117 -21.36 -65.85 -38.98
C SER A 117 -22.71 -66.50 -39.24
N ARG A 118 -23.81 -65.75 -39.13
CA ARG A 118 -25.17 -66.22 -39.44
C ARG A 118 -25.31 -66.58 -40.92
N ASP A 119 -24.78 -65.77 -41.83
CA ASP A 119 -24.80 -66.04 -43.27
C ASP A 119 -24.08 -67.35 -43.61
N ILE A 120 -22.95 -67.64 -42.94
CA ILE A 120 -22.20 -68.90 -43.09
C ILE A 120 -23.05 -70.08 -42.59
N ALA A 121 -23.66 -69.97 -41.41
CA ALA A 121 -24.52 -71.02 -40.87
C ALA A 121 -25.76 -71.26 -41.75
N LYS A 122 -26.36 -70.19 -42.29
CA LYS A 122 -27.47 -70.23 -43.26
C LYS A 122 -27.07 -70.92 -44.56
N PHE A 123 -25.88 -70.62 -45.09
CA PHE A 123 -25.35 -71.29 -46.28
C PHE A 123 -25.18 -72.79 -46.04
N ARG A 124 -24.59 -73.15 -44.89
CA ARG A 124 -24.40 -74.56 -44.50
C ARG A 124 -25.73 -75.30 -44.34
N PHE A 125 -26.71 -74.68 -43.69
CA PHE A 125 -28.06 -75.23 -43.57
C PHE A 125 -28.67 -75.50 -44.95
N LYS A 126 -28.73 -74.49 -45.83
CA LYS A 126 -29.26 -74.62 -47.19
C LYS A 126 -28.56 -75.73 -47.99
N TYR A 127 -27.23 -75.81 -47.89
CA TYR A 127 -26.46 -76.83 -48.60
C TYR A 127 -26.86 -78.24 -48.16
N TYR A 128 -26.91 -78.53 -46.85
CA TYR A 128 -27.30 -79.86 -46.37
C TYR A 128 -28.78 -80.17 -46.62
N THR A 129 -29.67 -79.17 -46.53
CA THR A 129 -31.09 -79.34 -46.89
C THR A 129 -31.26 -79.75 -48.36
N GLN A 130 -30.54 -79.11 -49.30
CA GLN A 130 -30.59 -79.46 -50.74
C GLN A 130 -30.12 -80.90 -51.04
N LEU A 131 -29.21 -81.43 -50.21
CA LEU A 131 -28.72 -82.80 -50.32
C LEU A 131 -29.76 -83.83 -49.85
N ILE A 132 -30.71 -83.45 -48.98
CA ILE A 132 -31.70 -84.35 -48.37
C ILE A 132 -33.06 -84.22 -49.08
N THR A 133 -33.57 -83.00 -49.25
CA THR A 133 -34.91 -82.73 -49.83
C THR A 133 -34.82 -81.89 -51.10
N ASP A 134 -35.86 -81.94 -51.94
CA ASP A 134 -36.04 -81.02 -53.08
C ASP A 134 -36.84 -79.75 -52.69
N GLU A 135 -37.27 -79.65 -51.43
CA GLU A 135 -37.98 -78.49 -50.89
C GLU A 135 -37.01 -77.35 -50.53
N ASP A 136 -37.31 -76.12 -50.99
CA ASP A 136 -36.53 -74.94 -50.63
C ASP A 136 -37.01 -74.37 -49.28
N ILE A 137 -36.45 -74.88 -48.19
CA ILE A 137 -36.74 -74.40 -46.83
C ILE A 137 -36.24 -72.95 -46.68
N GLN A 138 -37.19 -72.02 -46.55
CA GLN A 138 -36.86 -70.61 -46.34
C GLN A 138 -36.38 -70.38 -44.92
N VAL A 139 -35.10 -70.04 -44.77
CA VAL A 139 -34.55 -69.58 -43.49
C VAL A 139 -35.13 -68.18 -43.18
N PRO A 140 -35.79 -67.99 -42.02
CA PRO A 140 -36.35 -66.70 -41.62
C PRO A 140 -35.34 -65.55 -41.66
N GLY A 141 -35.88 -64.33 -41.79
CA GLY A 141 -35.08 -63.09 -41.67
C GLY A 141 -34.36 -62.99 -40.32
N GLU A 142 -33.41 -62.07 -40.21
CA GLU A 142 -32.80 -61.77 -38.91
C GLU A 142 -33.86 -61.28 -37.91
N PRO A 143 -33.71 -61.57 -36.61
CA PRO A 143 -34.60 -61.00 -35.60
C PRO A 143 -34.47 -59.48 -35.62
N THR A 144 -35.60 -58.79 -35.56
CA THR A 144 -35.64 -57.33 -35.51
C THR A 144 -35.93 -56.90 -34.08
N LEU A 145 -35.13 -55.99 -33.56
CA LEU A 145 -35.30 -55.41 -32.24
C LEU A 145 -35.88 -54.00 -32.39
N ASP A 146 -36.87 -53.66 -31.56
CA ASP A 146 -37.43 -52.31 -31.52
C ASP A 146 -36.35 -51.27 -31.19
N ALA A 147 -36.45 -50.08 -31.78
CA ALA A 147 -35.41 -49.05 -31.67
C ALA A 147 -35.22 -48.48 -30.26
N ASN A 148 -36.17 -48.68 -29.34
CA ASN A 148 -36.15 -48.15 -27.98
C ASN A 148 -36.60 -49.21 -26.98
N VAL A 149 -35.76 -50.21 -26.73
CA VAL A 149 -36.03 -51.27 -25.76
C VAL A 149 -35.86 -50.72 -24.34
N ASN A 150 -36.82 -51.03 -23.47
CA ASN A 150 -36.75 -50.75 -22.04
C ASN A 150 -36.88 -52.06 -21.23
N SER A 151 -36.91 -51.96 -19.90
CA SER A 151 -37.01 -53.14 -19.01
C SER A 151 -38.31 -53.93 -19.15
N GLU A 152 -39.35 -53.35 -19.75
CA GLU A 152 -40.66 -53.98 -19.96
C GLU A 152 -40.84 -54.52 -21.38
N SER A 153 -39.90 -54.20 -22.28
CA SER A 153 -39.94 -54.61 -23.68
C SER A 153 -39.73 -56.12 -23.79
N GLN A 154 -40.58 -56.78 -24.56
CA GLN A 154 -40.41 -58.20 -24.84
C GLN A 154 -39.28 -58.39 -25.85
N LEU A 155 -38.39 -59.35 -25.57
CA LEU A 155 -37.37 -59.76 -26.52
C LEU A 155 -38.03 -60.46 -27.71
N PRO A 156 -37.42 -60.39 -28.92
CA PRO A 156 -37.88 -61.15 -30.08
C PRO A 156 -38.03 -62.63 -29.72
N ALA A 157 -39.12 -63.25 -30.20
CA ALA A 157 -39.31 -64.69 -30.05
C ALA A 157 -38.17 -65.45 -30.74
N ASP A 158 -37.82 -66.62 -30.19
CA ASP A 158 -36.79 -67.49 -30.76
C ASP A 158 -37.15 -67.87 -32.21
N THR A 159 -36.17 -67.80 -33.11
CA THR A 159 -36.33 -68.23 -34.50
C THR A 159 -36.76 -69.69 -34.54
N THR A 160 -37.91 -69.99 -35.14
CA THR A 160 -38.40 -71.36 -35.29
C THR A 160 -37.92 -71.95 -36.60
N LEU A 161 -37.03 -72.94 -36.52
CA LEU A 161 -36.65 -73.82 -37.63
C LEU A 161 -36.99 -75.25 -37.18
N GLU A 162 -37.89 -75.91 -37.92
CA GLU A 162 -38.25 -77.29 -37.63
C GLU A 162 -37.07 -78.22 -37.88
N ASP A 163 -36.86 -79.19 -36.98
CA ASP A 163 -35.83 -80.21 -37.15
C ASP A 163 -36.23 -81.08 -38.37
N ILE A 164 -35.29 -81.23 -39.32
CA ILE A 164 -35.47 -82.11 -40.46
C ILE A 164 -35.44 -83.55 -39.94
N VAL A 165 -36.50 -84.30 -40.22
CA VAL A 165 -36.59 -85.74 -39.92
C VAL A 165 -36.19 -86.49 -41.18
N PRO A 166 -35.28 -87.49 -41.10
CA PRO A 166 -34.92 -88.27 -42.27
C PRO A 166 -36.14 -89.11 -42.70
N ASP A 167 -36.39 -89.20 -44.01
CA ASP A 167 -37.46 -90.05 -44.60
C ASP A 167 -37.08 -91.54 -44.59
N VAL A 168 -35.97 -91.87 -43.93
CA VAL A 168 -35.41 -93.21 -43.87
C VAL A 168 -35.91 -93.93 -42.61
N ASP A 169 -36.80 -94.90 -42.78
CA ASP A 169 -37.25 -95.76 -41.69
C ASP A 169 -36.11 -96.70 -41.26
N VAL A 170 -35.56 -96.44 -40.07
CA VAL A 170 -34.44 -97.19 -39.49
C VAL A 170 -34.91 -98.45 -38.73
N SER A 171 -36.22 -98.73 -38.71
CA SER A 171 -36.83 -99.71 -37.79
C SER A 171 -37.33 -101.02 -38.41
N LEU A 172 -37.12 -101.28 -39.70
CA LEU A 172 -37.72 -102.46 -40.35
C LEU A 172 -36.68 -103.34 -41.07
N VAL A 173 -36.64 -104.62 -40.65
CA VAL A 173 -35.86 -105.71 -41.28
C VAL A 173 -36.60 -106.31 -42.50
N ASP A 174 -37.82 -105.86 -42.81
CA ASP A 174 -38.59 -106.38 -43.95
C ASP A 174 -39.49 -105.28 -44.55
N SER A 175 -38.97 -104.48 -45.48
CA SER A 175 -39.80 -103.75 -46.48
C SER A 175 -38.93 -103.17 -47.60
N ASP A 176 -39.41 -103.30 -48.84
CA ASP A 176 -38.81 -102.82 -50.08
C ASP A 176 -38.23 -101.40 -49.97
N GLU A 177 -36.95 -101.27 -50.35
CA GLU A 177 -36.14 -100.06 -50.21
C GLU A 177 -36.69 -98.87 -51.01
N SER A 178 -37.08 -97.79 -50.32
CA SER A 178 -37.38 -96.50 -50.95
C SER A 178 -37.27 -95.38 -49.91
N GLY A 179 -36.34 -94.45 -50.11
CA GLY A 179 -36.25 -93.24 -49.27
C GLY A 179 -34.98 -92.42 -49.48
N VAL A 180 -33.86 -93.07 -49.87
CA VAL A 180 -32.57 -92.38 -49.98
C VAL A 180 -32.41 -91.66 -51.32
N LYS A 181 -32.09 -90.36 -51.28
CA LYS A 181 -31.80 -89.57 -52.48
C LYS A 181 -30.43 -89.95 -53.06
N LEU A 182 -30.44 -90.68 -54.17
CA LEU A 182 -29.23 -91.10 -54.88
C LEU A 182 -28.93 -90.17 -56.06
N ILE A 183 -27.67 -89.78 -56.24
CA ILE A 183 -27.28 -89.11 -57.49
C ILE A 183 -27.38 -90.11 -58.65
N LYS A 184 -27.57 -89.63 -59.89
CA LYS A 184 -27.77 -90.49 -61.08
C LYS A 184 -26.71 -91.60 -61.23
N LYS A 185 -25.46 -91.31 -60.87
CA LYS A 185 -24.37 -92.30 -60.90
C LYS A 185 -24.47 -93.35 -59.80
N GLU A 186 -24.92 -92.98 -58.60
CA GLU A 186 -25.10 -93.92 -57.48
C GLU A 186 -26.28 -94.86 -57.72
N LYS A 187 -27.37 -94.35 -58.30
CA LYS A 187 -28.48 -95.19 -58.77
C LYS A 187 -28.02 -96.13 -59.89
N GLY A 188 -27.27 -95.61 -60.87
CA GLY A 188 -26.67 -96.43 -61.92
C GLY A 188 -25.73 -97.51 -61.40
N GLU A 189 -24.92 -97.24 -60.36
CA GLU A 189 -24.07 -98.25 -59.72
C GLU A 189 -24.90 -99.37 -59.07
N ILE A 190 -26.03 -99.05 -58.42
CA ILE A 190 -26.94 -100.06 -57.86
C ILE A 190 -27.62 -100.86 -58.97
N ASP A 191 -28.14 -100.20 -60.01
CA ASP A 191 -28.80 -100.86 -61.16
C ASP A 191 -27.83 -101.80 -61.91
N ASP A 192 -26.58 -101.36 -62.11
CA ASP A 192 -25.52 -102.16 -62.73
C ASP A 192 -25.11 -103.35 -61.83
N LEU A 193 -25.08 -103.18 -60.50
CA LEU A 193 -24.83 -104.27 -59.53
C LEU A 193 -25.97 -105.30 -59.54
N GLU A 194 -27.23 -104.87 -59.65
CA GLU A 194 -28.38 -105.77 -59.79
C GLU A 194 -28.38 -106.52 -61.14
N THR A 195 -28.00 -105.84 -62.21
CA THR A 195 -27.86 -106.43 -63.54
C THR A 195 -26.69 -107.42 -63.57
N ALA A 196 -25.55 -107.09 -62.96
CA ALA A 196 -24.42 -107.99 -62.78
C ALA A 196 -24.80 -109.22 -61.93
N ARG A 197 -25.58 -109.04 -60.86
CA ARG A 197 -26.17 -110.13 -60.06
C ARG A 197 -27.00 -111.07 -60.94
N PHE A 198 -27.87 -110.55 -61.80
CA PHE A 198 -28.69 -111.36 -62.71
C PHE A 198 -27.86 -112.20 -63.70
N TRP A 199 -26.83 -111.61 -64.32
CA TRP A 199 -25.95 -112.32 -65.24
C TRP A 199 -25.06 -113.35 -64.53
N GLN A 200 -24.59 -113.06 -63.32
CA GLN A 200 -23.79 -113.99 -62.52
C GLN A 200 -24.62 -115.21 -62.08
N ILE A 201 -25.88 -115.01 -61.66
CA ILE A 201 -26.85 -116.08 -61.39
C ILE A 201 -27.06 -116.95 -62.64
N SER A 202 -27.24 -116.32 -63.80
CA SER A 202 -27.47 -117.01 -65.07
C SER A 202 -26.26 -117.85 -65.50
N ALA A 203 -25.04 -117.30 -65.40
CA ALA A 203 -23.80 -118.01 -65.73
C ALA A 203 -23.52 -119.20 -64.79
N GLN A 204 -23.73 -119.04 -63.48
CA GLN A 204 -23.49 -120.14 -62.51
C GLN A 204 -24.56 -121.24 -62.58
N SER A 205 -25.82 -120.92 -62.93
CA SER A 205 -26.85 -121.93 -63.19
C SER A 205 -26.51 -122.84 -64.38
N ALA A 206 -25.88 -122.28 -65.42
CA ALA A 206 -25.39 -123.04 -66.56
C ALA A 206 -24.21 -123.95 -66.19
N GLU A 207 -23.30 -123.51 -65.32
CA GLU A 207 -22.22 -124.37 -64.79
C GLU A 207 -22.73 -125.49 -63.88
N GLY A 208 -23.77 -125.25 -63.06
CA GLY A 208 -24.42 -126.26 -62.23
C GLY A 208 -25.10 -127.36 -63.05
N LEU A 209 -25.73 -127.01 -64.17
CA LEU A 209 -26.29 -127.96 -65.14
C LEU A 209 -25.19 -128.72 -65.91
N ALA A 210 -24.06 -128.08 -66.21
CA ALA A 210 -22.91 -128.74 -66.83
C ALA A 210 -22.31 -129.83 -65.92
N ALA A 211 -22.34 -129.63 -64.60
CA ALA A 211 -21.90 -130.65 -63.63
C ALA A 211 -22.78 -131.91 -63.61
N LEU A 212 -24.08 -131.80 -63.93
CA LEU A 212 -25.00 -132.94 -64.10
C LEU A 212 -24.76 -133.69 -65.42
N ALA A 213 -24.39 -132.99 -66.49
CA ALA A 213 -24.12 -133.59 -67.80
C ALA A 213 -22.88 -134.52 -67.78
N HIS A 214 -21.90 -134.27 -66.90
CA HIS A 214 -20.73 -135.13 -66.75
C HIS A 214 -21.03 -136.49 -66.09
N ILE A 215 -22.22 -136.71 -65.52
CA ILE A 215 -22.61 -137.97 -64.87
C ILE A 215 -23.04 -139.04 -65.90
N ILE A 216 -23.28 -138.67 -67.16
CA ILE A 216 -23.68 -139.60 -68.23
C ILE A 216 -22.44 -140.35 -68.77
N PRO A 217 -22.42 -141.70 -68.75
CA PRO A 217 -21.29 -142.47 -69.26
C PRO A 217 -21.16 -142.36 -70.78
N THR A 218 -19.94 -142.16 -71.27
CA THR A 218 -19.61 -142.16 -72.71
C THR A 218 -19.43 -143.61 -73.21
N VAL A 219 -20.06 -143.95 -74.34
CA VAL A 219 -19.94 -145.26 -75.00
C VAL A 219 -19.18 -145.12 -76.32
N SER A 220 -18.15 -145.93 -76.55
CA SER A 220 -17.39 -146.00 -77.81
C SER A 220 -17.45 -147.42 -78.39
N ALA A 221 -17.65 -147.56 -79.70
CA ALA A 221 -17.67 -148.85 -80.40
C ALA A 221 -16.56 -148.92 -81.45
N ASP A 222 -15.54 -149.76 -81.21
CA ASP A 222 -14.48 -150.10 -82.17
C ASP A 222 -14.67 -151.53 -82.68
N GLY A 223 -14.74 -151.73 -84.00
CA GLY A 223 -14.86 -153.05 -84.64
C GLY A 223 -13.50 -153.69 -84.93
N LYS A 224 -13.20 -154.82 -84.28
CA LYS A 224 -12.18 -155.83 -84.66
C LYS A 224 -12.85 -157.03 -85.36
N PRO A 225 -12.14 -157.84 -86.18
CA PRO A 225 -12.76 -158.60 -87.26
C PRO A 225 -13.49 -159.87 -86.78
N LEU A 226 -14.78 -159.97 -87.15
CA LEU A 226 -15.70 -161.12 -87.08
C LEU A 226 -16.32 -161.46 -85.68
N GLY A 227 -17.36 -160.71 -85.28
CA GLY A 227 -18.30 -161.06 -84.19
C GLY A 227 -18.81 -159.83 -83.40
N VAL A 228 -20.12 -159.69 -83.14
CA VAL A 228 -20.76 -158.50 -82.52
C VAL A 228 -20.79 -158.58 -80.98
N GLY A 229 -20.33 -157.53 -80.27
CA GLY A 229 -20.51 -157.34 -78.81
C GLY A 229 -19.95 -155.99 -78.30
N ALA A 230 -20.63 -155.33 -77.35
CA ALA A 230 -20.34 -153.99 -76.81
C ALA A 230 -19.99 -153.99 -75.29
N GLY A 231 -19.29 -152.96 -74.78
CA GLY A 231 -18.94 -152.79 -73.35
C GLY A 231 -18.88 -151.33 -72.86
N ALA A 232 -19.09 -151.08 -71.56
CA ALA A 232 -19.10 -149.76 -70.88
C ALA A 232 -18.30 -149.79 -69.54
N SER A 233 -17.71 -148.65 -69.10
CA SER A 233 -16.93 -148.53 -67.84
C SER A 233 -17.33 -147.31 -66.97
N TRP A 234 -17.12 -147.40 -65.64
CA TRP A 234 -17.42 -146.36 -64.63
C TRP A 234 -16.23 -146.23 -63.64
N GLY A 235 -15.75 -145.01 -63.32
CA GLY A 235 -14.52 -144.81 -62.53
C GLY A 235 -14.34 -143.41 -61.91
N GLY A 236 -13.29 -143.26 -61.07
CA GLY A 236 -13.08 -142.22 -60.05
C GLY A 236 -13.04 -140.74 -60.49
N THR A 237 -12.96 -140.43 -61.78
CA THR A 237 -13.16 -139.06 -62.30
C THR A 237 -14.60 -138.58 -62.13
N GLN A 238 -15.57 -139.50 -62.11
CA GLN A 238 -16.99 -139.17 -61.94
C GLN A 238 -17.39 -138.87 -60.48
N LEU A 239 -16.62 -139.38 -59.50
CA LEU A 239 -16.81 -139.08 -58.08
C LEU A 239 -16.20 -137.72 -57.69
N GLY A 240 -15.03 -137.36 -58.24
CA GLY A 240 -14.43 -136.03 -58.03
C GLY A 240 -15.25 -134.88 -58.64
N ASN A 241 -15.88 -135.12 -59.80
CA ASN A 241 -16.79 -134.17 -60.44
C ASN A 241 -18.08 -133.95 -59.63
N ALA A 242 -18.60 -134.99 -58.95
CA ALA A 242 -19.77 -134.87 -58.08
C ALA A 242 -19.48 -134.06 -56.79
N PHE A 243 -18.31 -134.25 -56.18
CA PHE A 243 -17.89 -133.42 -55.03
C PHE A 243 -17.58 -131.95 -55.44
N SER A 244 -16.99 -131.75 -56.61
CA SER A 244 -16.80 -130.41 -57.21
C SER A 244 -18.14 -129.71 -57.50
N ALA A 245 -19.15 -130.45 -57.98
CA ALA A 245 -20.51 -129.95 -58.19
C ALA A 245 -21.17 -129.45 -56.89
N GLY A 246 -21.01 -130.20 -55.80
CA GLY A 246 -21.45 -129.79 -54.46
C GLY A 246 -20.75 -128.50 -53.98
N GLY A 247 -19.42 -128.40 -54.18
CA GLY A 247 -18.64 -127.20 -53.86
C GLY A 247 -19.10 -125.96 -54.62
N LYS A 248 -19.42 -126.09 -55.92
CA LYS A 248 -19.95 -124.98 -56.73
C LYS A 248 -21.33 -124.48 -56.29
N ILE A 249 -22.19 -125.36 -55.77
CA ILE A 249 -23.48 -124.96 -55.19
C ILE A 249 -23.27 -124.15 -53.91
N PHE A 250 -22.33 -124.54 -53.05
CA PHE A 250 -21.98 -123.76 -51.86
C PHE A 250 -21.30 -122.43 -52.21
N ASP A 251 -20.42 -122.39 -53.22
CA ASP A 251 -19.85 -121.15 -53.76
C ASP A 251 -20.92 -120.23 -54.38
N PHE A 252 -21.96 -120.78 -55.02
CA PHE A 252 -23.10 -120.02 -55.51
C PHE A 252 -23.86 -119.35 -54.35
N ILE A 253 -24.24 -120.12 -53.31
CA ILE A 253 -24.94 -119.58 -52.14
C ILE A 253 -24.06 -118.53 -51.43
N ALA A 254 -22.76 -118.78 -51.30
CA ALA A 254 -21.81 -117.86 -50.68
C ALA A 254 -21.62 -116.57 -51.50
N ASN A 255 -21.44 -116.65 -52.81
CA ASN A 255 -21.31 -115.47 -53.68
C ASN A 255 -22.62 -114.68 -53.78
N PHE A 256 -23.77 -115.35 -53.86
CA PHE A 256 -25.09 -114.73 -53.85
C PHE A 256 -25.31 -113.95 -52.54
N SER A 257 -24.99 -114.57 -51.40
CA SER A 257 -25.05 -113.91 -50.09
C SER A 257 -24.04 -112.76 -49.98
N THR A 258 -22.85 -112.89 -50.57
CA THR A 258 -21.80 -111.85 -50.56
C THR A 258 -22.20 -110.64 -51.41
N GLN A 259 -22.76 -110.83 -52.60
CA GLN A 259 -23.25 -109.75 -53.46
C GLN A 259 -24.47 -109.05 -52.85
N SER A 260 -25.38 -109.80 -52.24
CA SER A 260 -26.51 -109.23 -51.49
C SER A 260 -26.02 -108.40 -50.29
N ALA A 261 -24.97 -108.87 -49.60
CA ALA A 261 -24.31 -108.12 -48.53
C ALA A 261 -23.60 -106.85 -49.04
N ILE A 262 -23.04 -106.85 -50.27
CA ILE A 262 -22.40 -105.66 -50.87
C ILE A 262 -23.45 -104.59 -51.21
N ILE A 263 -24.57 -104.96 -51.83
CA ILE A 263 -25.68 -104.02 -52.13
C ILE A 263 -26.25 -103.46 -50.82
N GLY A 264 -26.50 -104.33 -49.82
CA GLY A 264 -26.96 -103.90 -48.50
C GLY A 264 -25.96 -103.00 -47.76
N ALA A 265 -24.65 -103.27 -47.86
CA ALA A 265 -23.61 -102.42 -47.28
C ALA A 265 -23.52 -101.05 -47.97
N LYS A 266 -23.73 -100.99 -49.30
CA LYS A 266 -23.78 -99.73 -50.06
C LYS A 266 -25.01 -98.91 -49.69
N MET A 267 -26.19 -99.53 -49.62
CA MET A 267 -27.43 -98.87 -49.19
C MET A 267 -27.32 -98.36 -47.74
N ALA A 268 -26.80 -99.18 -46.82
CA ALA A 268 -26.57 -98.78 -45.44
C ALA A 268 -25.58 -97.60 -45.31
N SER A 269 -24.58 -97.51 -46.20
CA SER A 269 -23.66 -96.36 -46.27
C SER A 269 -24.37 -95.08 -46.70
N TYR A 270 -25.29 -95.17 -47.67
CA TYR A 270 -26.08 -94.01 -48.12
C TYR A 270 -27.09 -93.55 -47.07
N ILE A 271 -27.76 -94.49 -46.37
CA ILE A 271 -28.63 -94.20 -45.23
C ILE A 271 -27.86 -93.46 -44.12
N ARG A 272 -26.68 -93.95 -43.73
CA ARG A 272 -25.84 -93.28 -42.71
C ARG A 272 -25.38 -91.90 -43.15
N ARG A 273 -25.07 -91.73 -44.44
CA ARG A 273 -24.71 -90.43 -45.01
C ARG A 273 -25.87 -89.44 -44.95
N GLU A 274 -27.09 -89.89 -45.24
CA GLU A 274 -28.29 -89.07 -45.12
C GLU A 274 -28.61 -88.69 -43.67
N GLN A 275 -28.44 -89.63 -42.73
CA GLN A 275 -28.53 -89.34 -41.28
C GLN A 275 -27.50 -88.30 -40.84
N GLU A 276 -26.25 -88.40 -41.33
CA GLU A 276 -25.20 -87.42 -41.06
C GLU A 276 -25.55 -86.05 -41.65
N TRP A 277 -26.03 -85.98 -42.90
CA TRP A 277 -26.48 -84.73 -43.50
C TRP A 277 -27.64 -84.11 -42.73
N THR A 278 -28.59 -84.93 -42.28
CA THR A 278 -29.74 -84.50 -41.48
C THR A 278 -29.28 -83.93 -40.13
N LEU A 279 -28.33 -84.59 -39.47
CA LEU A 279 -27.71 -84.07 -38.25
C LEU A 279 -26.99 -82.75 -38.50
N GLN A 280 -26.19 -82.63 -39.57
CA GLN A 280 -25.47 -81.40 -39.91
C GLN A 280 -26.42 -80.25 -40.27
N ALA A 281 -27.54 -80.54 -40.93
CA ALA A 281 -28.59 -79.56 -41.19
C ALA A 281 -29.22 -79.08 -39.87
N ASN A 282 -29.62 -79.99 -38.98
CA ASN A 282 -30.23 -79.64 -37.70
C ASN A 282 -29.25 -78.89 -36.76
N LEU A 283 -27.96 -79.25 -36.77
CA LEU A 283 -26.92 -78.49 -36.06
C LEU A 283 -26.76 -77.09 -36.64
N ALA A 284 -26.80 -76.93 -37.96
CA ALA A 284 -26.77 -75.62 -38.59
C ALA A 284 -28.03 -74.79 -38.27
N ALA A 285 -29.21 -75.40 -38.20
CA ALA A 285 -30.44 -74.74 -37.76
C ALA A 285 -30.30 -74.22 -36.31
N LYS A 286 -29.79 -75.06 -35.40
CA LYS A 286 -29.55 -74.66 -34.00
C LYS A 286 -28.48 -73.58 -33.85
N GLU A 287 -27.43 -73.61 -34.69
CA GLU A 287 -26.43 -72.54 -34.74
C GLU A 287 -27.04 -71.21 -35.21
N ILE A 288 -27.94 -71.22 -36.19
CA ILE A 288 -28.68 -70.02 -36.62
C ILE A 288 -29.50 -69.46 -35.46
N ILE A 289 -30.25 -70.31 -34.74
CA ILE A 289 -31.05 -69.89 -33.57
C ILE A 289 -30.16 -69.28 -32.47
N GLN A 290 -29.00 -69.86 -32.20
CA GLN A 290 -28.05 -69.33 -31.23
C GLN A 290 -27.48 -67.98 -31.67
N LEU A 291 -27.10 -67.85 -32.94
CA LEU A 291 -26.58 -66.61 -33.51
C LEU A 291 -27.63 -65.50 -33.51
N ASP A 292 -28.90 -65.82 -33.77
CA ASP A 292 -30.02 -64.87 -33.67
C ASP A 292 -30.17 -64.29 -32.25
N LYS A 293 -29.97 -65.10 -31.20
CA LYS A 293 -29.90 -64.60 -29.81
C LYS A 293 -28.69 -63.70 -29.56
N GLN A 294 -27.54 -64.05 -30.12
CA GLN A 294 -26.33 -63.22 -30.00
C GLN A 294 -26.47 -61.89 -30.75
N ILE A 295 -27.10 -61.88 -31.91
CA ILE A 295 -27.43 -60.67 -32.69
C ILE A 295 -28.36 -59.77 -31.87
N THR A 296 -29.43 -60.33 -31.31
CA THR A 296 -30.34 -59.59 -30.41
C THR A 296 -29.59 -58.96 -29.23
N SER A 297 -28.67 -59.70 -28.60
CA SER A 297 -27.82 -59.17 -27.52
C SER A 297 -26.87 -58.06 -28.00
N ALA A 298 -26.30 -58.20 -29.20
CA ALA A 298 -25.45 -57.17 -29.81
C ALA A 298 -26.24 -55.90 -30.16
N ASP A 299 -27.48 -56.04 -30.63
CA ASP A 299 -28.41 -54.93 -30.87
C ASP A 299 -28.70 -54.15 -29.59
N ILE A 300 -28.94 -54.84 -28.47
CA ILE A 300 -29.09 -54.20 -27.16
C ILE A 300 -27.81 -53.44 -26.78
N ARG A 301 -26.62 -54.00 -27.00
CA ARG A 301 -25.33 -53.32 -26.73
C ARG A 301 -25.16 -52.05 -27.57
N ILE A 302 -25.59 -52.06 -28.83
CA ILE A 302 -25.61 -50.87 -29.69
C ILE A 302 -26.53 -49.80 -29.09
N GLN A 303 -27.73 -50.18 -28.64
CA GLN A 303 -28.66 -49.23 -28.01
C GLN A 303 -28.11 -48.66 -26.69
N ILE A 304 -27.46 -49.49 -25.86
CA ILE A 304 -26.76 -49.04 -24.64
C ILE A 304 -25.67 -48.04 -24.99
N ALA A 305 -24.76 -48.38 -25.92
CA ALA A 305 -23.68 -47.50 -26.32
C ALA A 305 -24.19 -46.18 -26.93
N GLN A 306 -25.30 -46.22 -27.68
CA GLN A 306 -25.95 -45.03 -28.22
C GLN A 306 -26.52 -44.15 -27.09
N LYS A 307 -27.21 -44.73 -26.12
CA LYS A 307 -27.74 -43.98 -24.96
C LYS A 307 -26.63 -43.42 -24.07
N GLU A 308 -25.53 -44.14 -23.88
CA GLU A 308 -24.35 -43.62 -23.20
C GLU A 308 -23.74 -42.42 -23.93
N LEU A 309 -23.66 -42.47 -25.26
CA LEU A 309 -23.20 -41.34 -26.07
C LEU A 309 -24.15 -40.14 -25.96
N ASP A 310 -25.47 -40.37 -26.00
CA ASP A 310 -26.47 -39.30 -25.85
C ASP A 310 -26.43 -38.66 -24.45
N ASN A 311 -26.31 -39.49 -23.40
CA ASN A 311 -26.13 -39.01 -22.02
C ASN A 311 -24.83 -38.21 -21.88
N HIS A 312 -23.74 -38.67 -22.48
CA HIS A 312 -22.45 -37.97 -22.50
C HIS A 312 -22.55 -36.60 -23.20
N LYS A 313 -23.24 -36.54 -24.34
CA LYS A 313 -23.52 -35.27 -25.02
C LYS A 313 -24.35 -34.32 -24.16
N LYS A 314 -25.35 -34.84 -23.43
CA LYS A 314 -26.13 -34.01 -22.50
C LYS A 314 -25.30 -33.51 -21.33
N GLN A 315 -24.36 -34.32 -20.83
CA GLN A 315 -23.41 -33.89 -19.81
C GLN A 315 -22.51 -32.75 -20.32
N ILE A 316 -22.01 -32.84 -21.54
CA ILE A 316 -21.25 -31.75 -22.19
C ILE A 316 -22.09 -30.47 -22.28
N GLU A 317 -23.35 -30.57 -22.70
CA GLU A 317 -24.26 -29.42 -22.77
C GLU A 317 -24.46 -28.77 -21.41
N ASN A 318 -24.73 -29.56 -20.36
CA ASN A 318 -24.87 -29.05 -19.00
C ASN A 318 -23.57 -28.39 -18.49
N SER A 319 -22.40 -28.98 -18.73
CA SER A 319 -21.12 -28.37 -18.33
C SER A 319 -20.83 -27.08 -19.09
N LYS A 320 -21.23 -26.98 -20.37
CA LYS A 320 -21.15 -25.73 -21.16
C LYS A 320 -22.08 -24.64 -20.62
N GLU A 321 -23.29 -24.98 -20.19
CA GLU A 321 -24.19 -24.04 -19.53
C GLU A 321 -23.59 -23.49 -18.23
N VAL A 322 -22.93 -24.33 -17.42
CA VAL A 322 -22.22 -23.90 -16.21
C VAL A 322 -21.04 -22.98 -16.54
N GLU A 323 -20.23 -23.34 -17.53
CA GLU A 323 -19.11 -22.51 -17.99
C GLU A 323 -19.59 -21.14 -18.48
N GLN A 324 -20.66 -21.11 -19.27
CA GLN A 324 -21.27 -19.88 -19.76
C GLN A 324 -21.83 -19.04 -18.60
N PHE A 325 -22.51 -19.66 -17.63
CA PHE A 325 -22.99 -18.96 -16.45
C PHE A 325 -21.85 -18.30 -15.66
N LEU A 326 -20.70 -18.96 -15.51
CA LEU A 326 -19.54 -18.38 -14.83
C LEU A 326 -18.96 -17.16 -15.58
N GLN A 327 -19.10 -17.12 -16.91
CA GLN A 327 -18.70 -15.96 -17.74
C GLN A 327 -19.71 -14.82 -17.64
N ASP A 328 -21.01 -15.14 -17.74
CA ASP A 328 -22.09 -14.17 -17.87
C ASP A 328 -22.61 -13.61 -16.53
N LYS A 329 -22.37 -14.30 -15.41
CA LYS A 329 -22.82 -13.83 -14.10
C LYS A 329 -22.21 -12.47 -13.76
N PHE A 330 -22.96 -11.65 -13.01
CA PHE A 330 -22.50 -10.31 -12.63
C PHE A 330 -21.21 -10.33 -11.81
N THR A 331 -21.09 -11.23 -10.82
CA THR A 331 -19.87 -11.38 -10.00
C THR A 331 -18.84 -12.26 -10.69
N ASN A 332 -18.44 -11.90 -11.89
CA ASN A 332 -17.40 -12.58 -12.67
C ASN A 332 -16.00 -12.02 -12.37
N GLN A 333 -15.00 -12.61 -13.03
CA GLN A 333 -13.59 -12.22 -12.90
C GLN A 333 -13.37 -10.75 -13.29
N GLU A 334 -14.07 -10.28 -14.32
CA GLU A 334 -13.97 -8.94 -14.87
C GLU A 334 -14.47 -7.88 -13.86
N LEU A 335 -15.59 -8.15 -13.15
CA LEU A 335 -16.06 -7.28 -12.08
C LEU A 335 -15.01 -7.16 -10.97
N TYR A 336 -14.46 -8.28 -10.49
CA TYR A 336 -13.47 -8.25 -9.41
C TYR A 336 -12.15 -7.60 -9.86
N GLN A 337 -11.76 -7.75 -11.12
CA GLN A 337 -10.62 -7.02 -11.70
C GLN A 337 -10.88 -5.51 -11.71
N TRP A 338 -12.06 -5.06 -12.13
CA TRP A 338 -12.44 -3.65 -12.07
C TRP A 338 -12.47 -3.12 -10.63
N MET A 339 -13.08 -3.86 -9.70
CA MET A 339 -13.11 -3.51 -8.27
C MET A 339 -11.71 -3.38 -7.70
N LYS A 340 -10.80 -4.31 -8.03
CA LYS A 340 -9.39 -4.24 -7.62
C LYS A 340 -8.76 -2.92 -8.06
N GLU A 341 -8.93 -2.53 -9.32
CA GLU A 341 -8.32 -1.30 -9.86
C GLU A 341 -8.86 -0.04 -9.17
N GLN A 342 -10.18 0.04 -8.98
CA GLN A 342 -10.80 1.18 -8.30
C GLN A 342 -10.39 1.24 -6.82
N LEU A 343 -10.48 0.13 -6.10
CA LEU A 343 -10.13 0.06 -4.69
C LEU A 343 -8.65 0.30 -4.45
N PHE A 344 -7.76 -0.20 -5.31
CA PHE A 344 -6.33 0.05 -5.20
C PHE A 344 -6.00 1.53 -5.34
N SER A 345 -6.65 2.23 -6.29
CA SER A 345 -6.48 3.68 -6.47
C SER A 345 -6.88 4.45 -5.21
N VAL A 346 -8.06 4.18 -4.66
CA VAL A 346 -8.57 4.82 -3.44
C VAL A 346 -7.70 4.46 -2.23
N TYR A 347 -7.29 3.20 -2.11
CA TYR A 347 -6.41 2.71 -1.05
C TYR A 347 -5.07 3.44 -1.06
N LYS A 348 -4.44 3.59 -2.23
CA LYS A 348 -3.15 4.30 -2.36
C LYS A 348 -3.28 5.78 -2.01
N GLN A 349 -4.33 6.45 -2.48
CA GLN A 349 -4.56 7.86 -2.16
C GLN A 349 -4.81 8.07 -0.67
N SER A 350 -5.64 7.21 -0.06
CA SER A 350 -5.93 7.24 1.38
C SER A 350 -4.67 7.01 2.21
N PHE A 351 -3.81 6.07 1.78
CA PHE A 351 -2.52 5.84 2.43
C PHE A 351 -1.63 7.08 2.38
N ASN A 352 -1.52 7.75 1.23
CA ASN A 352 -0.71 8.97 1.11
C ASN A 352 -1.23 10.07 2.05
N MET A 353 -2.55 10.29 2.12
CA MET A 353 -3.14 11.26 3.05
C MET A 353 -2.89 10.90 4.51
N ALA A 354 -3.00 9.63 4.87
CA ALA A 354 -2.72 9.14 6.22
C ALA A 354 -1.24 9.34 6.59
N PHE A 355 -0.33 9.07 5.65
CA PHE A 355 1.10 9.27 5.83
C PHE A 355 1.47 10.75 6.01
N ASP A 356 0.91 11.63 5.17
CA ASP A 356 1.11 13.08 5.31
C ASP A 356 0.59 13.60 6.65
N MET A 357 -0.55 13.09 7.12
CA MET A 357 -1.07 13.41 8.43
C MET A 357 -0.15 12.90 9.55
N ALA A 358 0.37 11.68 9.44
CA ALA A 358 1.33 11.13 10.40
C ALA A 358 2.63 11.96 10.45
N LYS A 359 3.12 12.46 9.32
CA LYS A 359 4.26 13.39 9.27
C LYS A 359 3.95 14.73 9.93
N LYS A 360 2.75 15.29 9.74
CA LYS A 360 2.31 16.49 10.47
C LYS A 360 2.28 16.27 11.98
N VAL A 361 1.82 15.10 12.43
CA VAL A 361 1.84 14.72 13.85
C VAL A 361 3.28 14.65 14.38
N GLU A 362 4.21 14.03 13.65
CA GLU A 362 5.62 13.97 14.03
C GLU A 362 6.26 15.36 14.18
N ARG A 363 5.96 16.28 13.27
CA ARG A 363 6.41 17.67 13.36
C ARG A 363 5.80 18.42 14.54
N CYS A 364 4.52 18.17 14.81
CA CYS A 364 3.82 18.75 15.94
C CYS A 364 4.43 18.26 17.26
N TYR A 365 4.74 16.96 17.35
CA TYR A 365 5.48 16.35 18.46
C TYR A 365 6.85 17.01 18.68
N GLN A 366 7.64 17.18 17.61
CA GLN A 366 8.94 17.85 17.66
C GLN A 366 8.81 19.30 18.13
N TYR A 367 7.79 20.01 17.62
CA TYR A 367 7.55 21.39 17.97
C TYR A 367 7.09 21.57 19.42
N GLU A 368 6.16 20.77 19.93
CA GLU A 368 5.68 20.91 21.32
C GLU A 368 6.78 20.58 22.34
N LEU A 369 7.55 19.50 22.12
CA LEU A 369 8.61 19.10 23.05
C LEU A 369 9.94 19.87 22.83
N GLY A 370 10.07 20.53 21.67
CA GLY A 370 11.27 21.25 21.22
C GLY A 370 12.54 20.39 21.16
N ILE A 371 12.36 19.11 20.82
CA ILE A 371 13.44 18.13 20.63
C ILE A 371 13.92 18.10 19.17
N GLU A 372 15.12 17.56 18.95
CA GLU A 372 15.65 17.29 17.61
C GLU A 372 14.74 16.30 16.84
N PRO A 373 14.76 16.31 15.49
CA PRO A 373 13.90 15.46 14.70
C PRO A 373 14.25 13.98 14.92
N ILE A 374 13.36 13.29 15.63
CA ILE A 374 13.39 11.83 15.76
C ILE A 374 12.56 11.24 14.60
N ASN A 375 13.11 10.23 13.93
CA ASN A 375 12.46 9.52 12.82
C ASN A 375 11.55 8.39 13.33
N PHE A 376 10.41 8.74 13.95
CA PHE A 376 9.38 7.76 14.30
C PHE A 376 8.60 7.29 13.07
N ILE A 377 8.28 8.22 12.17
CA ILE A 377 7.52 7.96 10.94
C ILE A 377 8.49 7.88 9.77
N GLN A 378 8.73 6.67 9.27
CA GLN A 378 9.73 6.40 8.23
C GLN A 378 9.08 6.18 6.86
N TYR A 379 9.82 6.44 5.79
CA TYR A 379 9.37 6.02 4.46
C TYR A 379 9.50 4.49 4.33
N GLY A 380 8.65 3.87 3.51
CA GLY A 380 8.71 2.42 3.24
C GLY A 380 7.65 1.56 3.92
N TYR A 381 6.64 2.15 4.58
CA TYR A 381 5.47 1.38 5.04
C TYR A 381 4.70 0.74 3.88
N TRP A 382 4.71 1.40 2.72
CA TRP A 382 4.08 0.91 1.49
C TRP A 382 5.03 0.01 0.68
N ASP A 383 4.65 -1.25 0.51
CA ASP A 383 5.37 -2.22 -0.32
C ASP A 383 4.69 -2.40 -1.68
N ASN A 384 5.34 -1.96 -2.76
CA ASN A 384 4.81 -2.07 -4.12
C ASN A 384 4.64 -3.53 -4.58
N THR A 385 5.47 -4.45 -4.09
CA THR A 385 5.42 -5.87 -4.49
C THR A 385 4.18 -6.58 -3.93
N MET A 386 3.74 -6.16 -2.75
CA MET A 386 2.58 -6.71 -2.04
C MET A 386 1.34 -5.82 -2.16
N GLN A 387 1.29 -4.94 -3.18
CA GLN A 387 0.19 -4.00 -3.40
C GLN A 387 -0.15 -3.12 -2.18
N GLY A 388 0.85 -2.84 -1.34
CA GLY A 388 0.71 -2.02 -0.14
C GLY A 388 -0.03 -2.70 1.01
N LEU A 389 -0.33 -4.00 0.96
CA LEU A 389 -0.98 -4.70 2.06
C LEU A 389 -0.19 -4.56 3.38
N CYS A 390 -0.90 -4.50 4.50
CA CYS A 390 -0.36 -4.27 5.84
C CYS A 390 0.31 -2.90 6.09
N ALA A 391 0.25 -1.96 5.14
CA ALA A 391 0.86 -0.63 5.31
C ALA A 391 0.17 0.17 6.42
N GLY A 392 -1.16 0.06 6.55
CA GLY A 392 -1.94 0.73 7.59
C GLY A 392 -1.59 0.24 9.00
N GLU A 393 -1.41 -1.06 9.21
CA GLU A 393 -1.02 -1.65 10.50
C GLU A 393 0.37 -1.18 10.94
N LYS A 394 1.33 -1.13 10.02
CA LYS A 394 2.69 -0.65 10.31
C LYS A 394 2.68 0.84 10.69
N LEU A 395 1.95 1.66 9.94
CA LEU A 395 1.82 3.09 10.23
C LEU A 395 1.10 3.33 11.56
N GLN A 396 0.06 2.55 11.86
CA GLN A 396 -0.65 2.61 13.13
C GLN A 396 0.27 2.32 14.32
N LEU A 397 1.14 1.31 14.20
CA LEU A 397 2.11 0.99 15.24
C LEU A 397 3.09 2.15 15.48
N ALA A 398 3.59 2.77 14.40
CA ALA A 398 4.49 3.91 14.50
C ALA A 398 3.80 5.11 15.21
N LEU A 399 2.54 5.40 14.88
CA LEU A 399 1.75 6.42 15.57
C LEU A 399 1.57 6.11 17.07
N ARG A 400 1.35 4.84 17.44
CA ARG A 400 1.23 4.44 18.86
C ARG A 400 2.53 4.56 19.62
N GLN A 401 3.67 4.24 18.99
CA GLN A 401 4.99 4.44 19.60
C GLN A 401 5.26 5.92 19.84
N LEU A 402 4.91 6.77 18.86
CA LEU A 402 5.03 8.21 18.98
C LEU A 402 4.12 8.78 20.07
N GLU A 403 2.84 8.35 20.12
CA GLU A 403 1.88 8.75 21.15
C GLU A 403 2.36 8.35 22.56
N LYS A 404 2.88 7.13 22.70
CA LYS A 404 3.50 6.67 23.95
C LYS A 404 4.65 7.58 24.37
N SER A 405 5.58 7.88 23.45
CA SER A 405 6.73 8.75 23.72
C SER A 405 6.28 10.15 24.14
N TYR A 406 5.23 10.69 23.53
CA TYR A 406 4.68 11.99 23.90
C TYR A 406 4.17 12.01 25.34
N ILE A 407 3.45 10.97 25.77
CA ILE A 407 2.94 10.88 27.14
C ILE A 407 4.09 10.77 28.16
N GLU A 408 5.20 10.10 27.80
CA GLU A 408 6.36 9.91 28.68
C GLU A 408 7.25 11.17 28.79
N GLU A 409 7.45 11.88 27.67
CA GLU A 409 8.36 13.03 27.59
C GLU A 409 7.67 14.38 27.84
N ASN A 410 6.35 14.49 27.63
CA ASN A 410 5.61 15.72 27.92
C ASN A 410 5.45 15.93 29.42
N LYS A 411 6.44 16.60 30.01
CA LYS A 411 6.49 16.96 31.42
C LYS A 411 6.09 18.41 31.60
N ARG A 412 5.59 18.72 32.81
CA ARG A 412 5.19 20.09 33.15
C ARG A 412 6.42 20.97 33.31
N GLU A 413 6.54 21.98 32.45
CA GLU A 413 7.55 23.03 32.53
C GLU A 413 7.12 24.15 33.51
N LEU A 414 8.06 25.01 33.89
CA LEU A 414 7.79 26.14 34.79
C LEU A 414 7.05 27.24 34.03
N GLU A 415 5.83 27.55 34.45
CA GLU A 415 4.99 28.59 33.85
C GLU A 415 5.29 29.95 34.51
N LEU A 416 5.74 30.93 33.72
CA LEU A 416 6.23 32.22 34.19
C LEU A 416 5.58 33.37 33.41
N THR A 417 5.61 34.58 33.98
CA THR A 417 5.12 35.80 33.31
C THR A 417 6.13 36.93 33.51
N LYS A 418 6.55 37.56 32.41
CA LYS A 418 7.41 38.74 32.40
C LYS A 418 6.70 39.91 31.75
N ASN A 419 6.79 41.08 32.38
CA ASN A 419 6.31 42.34 31.80
C ASN A 419 7.51 43.13 31.29
N VAL A 420 7.54 43.42 30.00
CA VAL A 420 8.62 44.19 29.35
C VAL A 420 8.08 45.55 28.96
N SER A 421 8.64 46.59 29.57
CA SER A 421 8.35 48.00 29.27
C SER A 421 9.35 48.50 28.22
N ILE A 422 8.84 49.06 27.12
CA ILE A 422 9.70 49.63 26.08
C ILE A 422 10.38 50.90 26.59
N ALA A 423 9.71 51.72 27.39
CA ALA A 423 10.30 52.91 28.00
C ALA A 423 11.54 52.59 28.86
N LEU A 424 11.56 51.42 29.52
CA LEU A 424 12.70 50.97 30.31
C LEU A 424 13.76 50.22 29.50
N LEU A 425 13.34 49.39 28.54
CA LEU A 425 14.27 48.55 27.77
C LEU A 425 14.97 49.34 26.65
N ASN A 426 14.21 50.15 25.89
CA ASN A 426 14.74 50.97 24.81
C ASN A 426 13.87 52.25 24.63
N PRO A 427 14.16 53.32 25.38
CA PRO A 427 13.37 54.56 25.30
C PRO A 427 13.43 55.24 23.93
N LEU A 428 14.52 55.06 23.16
CA LEU A 428 14.64 55.59 21.81
C LEU A 428 13.64 54.96 20.85
N ALA A 429 13.40 53.65 20.97
CA ALA A 429 12.39 52.95 20.18
C ALA A 429 10.96 53.47 20.48
N LEU A 430 10.68 53.86 21.73
CA LEU A 430 9.39 54.47 22.07
C LEU A 430 9.21 55.83 21.40
N GLU A 431 10.24 56.68 21.39
CA GLU A 431 10.17 57.97 20.67
C GLU A 431 10.04 57.78 19.16
N GLU A 432 10.77 56.83 18.57
CA GLU A 432 10.62 56.48 17.16
C GLU A 432 9.18 56.06 16.83
N LEU A 433 8.54 55.31 17.72
CA LEU A 433 7.14 54.92 17.55
C LEU A 433 6.18 56.12 17.65
N ARG A 434 6.42 57.06 18.57
CA ARG A 434 5.58 58.28 18.70
C ARG A 434 5.67 59.17 17.47
N THR A 435 6.86 59.32 16.87
CA THR A 435 7.08 60.16 15.70
C THR A 435 6.64 59.47 14.41
N THR A 436 7.08 58.24 14.17
CA THR A 436 6.91 57.55 12.88
C THR A 436 5.71 56.59 12.84
N GLY A 437 5.20 56.17 14.01
CA GLY A 437 4.19 55.11 14.11
C GLY A 437 4.77 53.69 14.04
N LYS A 438 6.09 53.49 14.02
CA LYS A 438 6.72 52.16 14.04
C LYS A 438 7.98 52.14 14.91
N CYS A 439 8.31 50.99 15.48
CA CYS A 439 9.60 50.77 16.12
C CYS A 439 10.01 49.30 16.11
N PHE A 440 11.28 49.07 16.45
CA PHE A 440 11.86 47.75 16.60
C PHE A 440 12.34 47.54 18.03
N LEU A 441 12.13 46.34 18.55
CA LEU A 441 12.48 45.98 19.92
C LEU A 441 13.15 44.61 19.93
N THR A 442 14.36 44.54 20.49
CA THR A 442 15.06 43.28 20.74
C THR A 442 15.01 42.99 22.24
N ILE A 443 14.49 41.81 22.60
CA ILE A 443 14.46 41.33 23.98
C ILE A 443 15.60 40.32 24.14
N PRO A 444 16.68 40.67 24.87
CA PRO A 444 17.85 39.82 25.00
C PRO A 444 17.66 38.76 26.11
N GLU A 445 18.59 37.80 26.21
CA GLU A 445 18.50 36.70 27.19
C GLU A 445 18.61 37.20 28.63
N GLU A 446 19.49 38.17 28.84
CA GLU A 446 19.83 38.80 30.11
C GLU A 446 18.59 39.42 30.77
N ALA A 447 17.65 39.92 29.96
CA ALA A 447 16.38 40.44 30.46
C ALA A 447 15.60 39.38 31.25
N TYR A 448 15.65 38.12 30.85
CA TYR A 448 15.01 37.01 31.56
C TYR A 448 15.89 36.45 32.68
N ASP A 449 17.22 36.46 32.51
CA ASP A 449 18.17 35.99 33.53
C ASP A 449 18.18 36.89 34.77
N LEU A 450 17.89 38.19 34.62
CA LEU A 450 17.73 39.11 35.77
C LEU A 450 16.59 38.67 36.71
N ASP A 451 15.53 38.04 36.20
CA ASP A 451 14.43 37.53 37.02
C ASP A 451 14.79 36.18 37.64
N TYR A 452 15.32 35.25 36.82
CA TYR A 452 15.65 33.88 37.24
C TYR A 452 16.96 33.41 36.62
N GLN A 453 18.04 33.46 37.40
CA GLN A 453 19.35 32.97 37.00
C GLN A 453 19.35 31.43 37.02
N GLY A 454 19.67 30.81 35.89
CA GLY A 454 19.71 29.35 35.73
C GLY A 454 18.49 28.74 35.00
N HIS A 455 17.53 29.55 34.56
CA HIS A 455 16.48 29.07 33.67
C HIS A 455 16.98 29.03 32.23
N TYR A 456 16.61 28.00 31.48
CA TYR A 456 16.90 27.86 30.06
C TYR A 456 15.66 27.29 29.34
N PHE A 457 15.76 27.04 28.03
CA PHE A 457 14.66 26.52 27.23
C PHE A 457 13.38 27.36 27.33
N ARG A 458 13.56 28.69 27.23
CA ARG A 458 12.47 29.66 27.43
C ARG A 458 11.62 29.78 26.17
N ARG A 459 10.36 29.39 26.24
CA ARG A 459 9.42 29.40 25.10
C ARG A 459 8.16 30.16 25.43
N ILE A 460 7.77 31.05 24.52
CA ILE A 460 6.58 31.88 24.67
C ILE A 460 5.33 31.00 24.64
N LYS A 461 4.40 31.23 25.57
CA LYS A 461 3.07 30.61 25.59
C LYS A 461 2.02 31.55 25.02
N SER A 462 2.07 32.82 25.37
CA SER A 462 1.20 33.87 24.84
C SER A 462 1.81 35.24 25.10
N ILE A 463 1.49 36.21 24.24
CA ILE A 463 1.83 37.62 24.44
C ILE A 463 0.55 38.45 24.39
N SER A 464 0.45 39.40 25.31
CA SER A 464 -0.53 40.47 25.23
C SER A 464 0.15 41.82 25.37
N ILE A 465 -0.41 42.85 24.77
CA ILE A 465 0.15 44.21 24.75
C ILE A 465 -0.80 45.18 25.43
N SER A 466 -0.23 46.09 26.21
CA SER A 466 -0.93 47.23 26.79
C SER A 466 -0.26 48.52 26.32
N ILE A 467 -1.04 49.47 25.82
CA ILE A 467 -0.57 50.78 25.36
C ILE A 467 -1.31 51.83 26.18
N PRO A 468 -0.77 52.28 27.32
CA PRO A 468 -1.35 53.38 28.06
C PRO A 468 -1.20 54.67 27.25
N CYS A 469 -2.32 55.21 26.76
CA CYS A 469 -2.40 56.46 26.02
C CYS A 469 -3.71 57.19 26.30
N ILE A 470 -3.81 58.44 25.86
CA ILE A 470 -5.04 59.23 25.95
C ILE A 470 -5.74 59.14 24.59
N ALA A 471 -6.70 58.22 24.48
CA ALA A 471 -7.58 58.08 23.33
C ALA A 471 -9.01 58.53 23.68
N GLY A 472 -9.75 59.00 22.67
CA GLY A 472 -11.16 59.38 22.83
C GLY A 472 -12.06 58.18 23.13
N PRO A 473 -13.29 58.40 23.63
CA PRO A 473 -14.25 57.32 23.83
C PRO A 473 -14.58 56.64 22.49
N TYR A 474 -14.64 55.31 22.50
CA TYR A 474 -14.87 54.48 21.31
C TYR A 474 -13.79 54.59 20.21
N THR A 475 -12.63 55.19 20.49
CA THR A 475 -11.49 55.17 19.58
C THR A 475 -10.78 53.83 19.67
N THR A 476 -10.61 53.15 18.53
CA THR A 476 -9.83 51.91 18.44
C THR A 476 -8.34 52.23 18.49
N ILE A 477 -7.59 51.53 19.34
CA ILE A 477 -6.13 51.61 19.42
C ILE A 477 -5.58 50.46 18.57
N ASN A 478 -5.30 50.76 17.30
CA ASN A 478 -4.86 49.79 16.31
C ASN A 478 -3.33 49.64 16.33
N CYS A 479 -2.84 48.54 16.89
CA CYS A 479 -1.42 48.19 16.87
C CYS A 479 -1.19 46.78 16.33
N SER A 480 -0.27 46.64 15.38
CA SER A 480 0.26 45.37 14.88
C SER A 480 1.56 45.04 15.58
N LEU A 481 1.62 43.88 16.23
CA LEU A 481 2.84 43.30 16.81
C LEU A 481 3.27 42.12 15.93
N ARG A 482 4.53 42.10 15.49
CA ARG A 482 5.08 41.04 14.64
C ARG A 482 6.42 40.54 15.15
N LEU A 483 6.56 39.22 15.20
CA LEU A 483 7.80 38.54 15.52
C LEU A 483 8.68 38.45 14.25
N LEU A 484 9.88 39.00 14.32
CA LEU A 484 10.85 39.01 13.22
C LEU A 484 11.80 37.80 13.33
N LYS A 485 12.41 37.63 14.51
CA LYS A 485 13.38 36.58 14.81
C LYS A 485 13.13 36.04 16.21
N ASN A 486 13.38 34.75 16.44
CA ASN A 486 13.39 34.18 17.77
C ASN A 486 14.43 33.07 17.91
N SER A 487 14.96 32.89 19.11
CA SER A 487 15.87 31.80 19.46
C SER A 487 15.59 31.26 20.86
N VAL A 488 15.82 29.95 21.04
CA VAL A 488 15.71 29.25 22.33
C VAL A 488 17.07 28.66 22.67
N ARG A 489 17.56 28.88 23.89
CA ARG A 489 18.69 28.12 24.43
C ARG A 489 18.24 26.70 24.78
N ILE A 490 18.72 25.70 24.04
CA ILE A 490 18.29 24.29 24.15
C ILE A 490 19.08 23.46 25.17
N ASN A 491 20.28 23.89 25.54
CA ASN A 491 21.14 23.20 26.51
C ASN A 491 21.87 24.18 27.44
N THR A 492 22.47 23.66 28.51
CA THR A 492 23.15 24.46 29.55
C THR A 492 24.69 24.45 29.43
N SER A 493 25.21 24.00 28.28
CA SER A 493 26.65 23.96 28.02
C SER A 493 27.23 25.38 27.85
N MET A 494 28.50 25.57 28.23
CA MET A 494 29.24 26.80 27.92
C MET A 494 29.82 26.72 26.49
N ASN A 495 30.27 27.85 25.93
CA ASN A 495 30.94 27.83 24.63
C ASN A 495 32.35 27.20 24.72
N GLU A 496 33.05 27.08 23.59
CA GLU A 496 34.41 26.51 23.54
C GLU A 496 35.41 27.28 24.43
N SER A 497 35.18 28.57 24.66
CA SER A 497 35.96 29.43 25.56
C SER A 497 35.54 29.36 27.03
N GLY A 498 34.51 28.56 27.37
CA GLY A 498 33.97 28.43 28.72
C GLY A 498 33.02 29.55 29.15
N GLU A 499 32.54 30.36 28.22
CA GLU A 499 31.69 31.53 28.45
C GLU A 499 30.20 31.23 28.25
N TYR A 500 29.39 32.03 28.94
CA TYR A 500 27.93 31.98 28.89
C TYR A 500 27.35 32.56 27.60
N ALA A 501 27.97 33.64 27.11
CA ALA A 501 27.48 34.46 26.01
C ALA A 501 27.27 33.65 24.73
N HIS A 502 26.38 34.15 23.87
CA HIS A 502 26.22 33.62 22.52
C HIS A 502 27.53 33.78 21.74
N ASN A 503 27.91 32.77 20.96
CA ASN A 503 29.05 32.91 20.07
C ASN A 503 28.84 34.09 19.12
N ASN A 504 29.81 35.00 19.08
CA ASN A 504 29.79 36.17 18.22
C ASN A 504 31.14 36.36 17.51
N ASP A 505 31.08 36.97 16.33
CA ASP A 505 32.24 37.45 15.58
C ASP A 505 31.97 38.90 15.19
N GLU A 506 32.81 39.82 15.69
CA GLU A 506 32.69 41.27 15.51
C GLU A 506 31.26 41.83 15.75
N GLY A 507 30.52 41.25 16.71
CA GLY A 507 29.18 41.68 17.09
C GLY A 507 28.03 41.03 16.29
N MET A 508 28.31 40.12 15.36
CA MET A 508 27.31 39.27 14.72
C MET A 508 27.26 37.89 15.36
N TRP A 509 26.06 37.35 15.60
CA TRP A 509 25.91 35.99 16.10
C TRP A 509 26.37 34.98 15.04
N ILE A 510 27.26 34.06 15.43
CA ILE A 510 27.63 32.89 14.64
C ILE A 510 26.75 31.72 15.05
N ASP A 511 26.67 30.69 14.21
CA ASP A 511 26.00 29.44 14.50
C ASP A 511 26.49 28.86 15.85
N ASP A 512 25.53 28.55 16.73
CA ASP A 512 25.77 28.09 18.09
C ASP A 512 24.79 26.96 18.39
N ASP A 513 25.28 25.73 18.49
CA ASP A 513 24.48 24.52 18.71
C ASP A 513 23.62 24.58 19.99
N ARG A 514 23.91 25.52 20.91
CA ARG A 514 23.15 25.73 22.13
C ARG A 514 21.89 26.54 21.90
N PHE A 515 21.77 27.23 20.77
CA PHE A 515 20.61 28.04 20.41
C PHE A 515 19.93 27.49 19.17
N ARG A 516 18.60 27.44 19.21
CA ARG A 516 17.80 27.01 18.06
C ARG A 516 16.78 28.07 17.72
N GLU A 517 16.76 28.47 16.46
CA GLU A 517 15.68 29.29 15.92
C GLU A 517 14.44 28.42 15.66
N SER A 518 13.26 28.92 16.03
CA SER A 518 12.01 28.21 15.81
C SER A 518 11.14 28.94 14.79
N ASN A 519 10.61 28.20 13.82
CA ASN A 519 9.56 28.72 12.96
C ASN A 519 8.20 28.51 13.64
N VAL A 520 7.48 29.59 13.93
CA VAL A 520 6.16 29.52 14.58
C VAL A 520 5.01 29.66 13.57
N PRO A 521 3.85 29.00 13.80
CA PRO A 521 2.72 29.05 12.88
C PRO A 521 2.12 30.45 12.72
N VAL A 522 2.07 31.23 13.80
CA VAL A 522 1.46 32.56 13.84
C VAL A 522 2.47 33.58 14.38
N LYS A 523 2.92 34.49 13.50
CA LYS A 523 3.99 35.48 13.76
C LYS A 523 3.50 36.91 13.94
N ALA A 524 2.20 37.16 13.97
CA ALA A 524 1.67 38.50 14.15
C ALA A 524 0.31 38.51 14.86
N ILE A 525 0.06 39.58 15.60
CA ILE A 525 -1.25 39.91 16.16
C ILE A 525 -1.60 41.36 15.84
N ALA A 526 -2.90 41.65 15.84
CA ALA A 526 -3.42 43.01 15.76
C ALA A 526 -4.27 43.28 16.99
N THR A 527 -4.17 44.48 17.53
CA THR A 527 -4.88 44.89 18.75
C THR A 527 -5.92 45.95 18.41
N SER A 528 -6.93 46.05 19.26
CA SER A 528 -8.05 46.99 19.10
C SER A 528 -8.36 47.77 20.37
N THR A 529 -8.10 47.18 21.54
CA THR A 529 -8.36 47.81 22.85
C THR A 529 -7.08 48.33 23.51
N ALA A 530 -5.94 47.70 23.20
CA ALA A 530 -4.64 47.96 23.78
C ALA A 530 -4.61 47.94 25.32
N GLN A 531 -5.49 47.17 25.95
CA GLN A 531 -5.48 46.89 27.40
C GLN A 531 -5.34 45.37 27.61
N ARG A 532 -4.10 44.89 27.83
CA ARG A 532 -3.78 43.44 27.84
C ARG A 532 -4.39 42.69 26.66
N ASP A 533 -4.29 43.29 25.48
CA ASP A 533 -4.87 42.76 24.26
C ASP A 533 -3.95 41.68 23.68
N SER A 534 -4.47 40.47 23.51
CA SER A 534 -3.71 39.33 22.94
C SER A 534 -3.88 39.20 21.42
N GLY A 535 -4.69 40.07 20.81
CA GLY A 535 -5.09 40.01 19.41
C GLY A 535 -6.00 38.83 19.07
N MET A 536 -6.62 38.23 20.09
CA MET A 536 -7.70 37.25 19.98
C MET A 536 -8.95 37.80 20.66
N PHE A 537 -10.14 37.42 20.17
CA PHE A 537 -11.40 37.79 20.84
C PHE A 537 -11.50 37.20 22.25
N GLU A 538 -11.02 35.96 22.42
CA GLU A 538 -10.92 35.28 23.72
C GLU A 538 -9.59 34.51 23.78
N LEU A 539 -8.79 34.76 24.82
CA LEU A 539 -7.55 34.04 25.05
C LEU A 539 -7.84 32.73 25.78
N ASN A 540 -7.78 31.60 25.07
CA ASN A 540 -8.06 30.27 25.62
C ASN A 540 -6.86 29.31 25.46
N PHE A 541 -6.21 28.95 26.57
CA PHE A 541 -5.08 28.01 26.57
C PHE A 541 -5.47 26.56 26.20
N ARG A 542 -6.76 26.23 26.14
CA ARG A 542 -7.29 24.91 25.76
C ARG A 542 -7.78 24.84 24.31
N ASP A 543 -7.53 25.86 23.48
CA ASP A 543 -7.81 25.77 22.04
C ASP A 543 -7.00 24.62 21.42
N GLU A 544 -7.59 23.94 20.45
CA GLU A 544 -6.95 22.89 19.64
C GLU A 544 -5.83 23.45 18.76
N ARG A 545 -5.80 24.77 18.56
CA ARG A 545 -4.78 25.49 17.81
C ARG A 545 -3.77 26.17 18.72
N TYR A 546 -2.58 26.38 18.20
CA TYR A 546 -1.57 27.21 18.86
C TYR A 546 -2.01 28.66 18.94
N LEU A 547 -1.70 29.28 20.08
CA LEU A 547 -1.87 30.72 20.27
C LEU A 547 -0.84 31.49 19.44
N PRO A 548 -1.09 32.77 19.13
CA PRO A 548 -0.09 33.62 18.50
C PRO A 548 1.24 33.62 19.27
N PHE A 549 2.34 33.43 18.54
CA PHE A 549 3.70 33.32 19.07
C PHE A 549 3.96 32.15 20.02
N GLU A 550 2.99 31.26 20.25
CA GLU A 550 3.21 30.08 21.08
C GLU A 550 4.40 29.28 20.54
N GLY A 551 5.22 28.73 21.42
CA GLY A 551 6.40 27.94 21.07
C GLY A 551 7.60 28.72 20.54
N ALA A 552 7.47 30.03 20.26
CA ALA A 552 8.60 30.89 19.86
C ALA A 552 9.61 31.01 20.99
N GLY A 553 10.88 31.23 20.65
CA GLY A 553 11.91 31.53 21.64
C GLY A 553 11.71 32.87 22.33
N ALA A 554 12.05 32.92 23.62
CA ALA A 554 11.94 34.13 24.43
C ALA A 554 12.94 35.21 23.99
N LEU A 555 14.13 34.82 23.52
CA LEU A 555 15.07 35.72 22.85
C LEU A 555 14.46 36.06 21.49
N SER A 556 14.14 37.32 21.26
CA SER A 556 13.26 37.67 20.15
C SER A 556 13.38 39.11 19.70
N ASP A 557 13.20 39.30 18.39
CA ASP A 557 13.14 40.60 17.73
C ASP A 557 11.70 40.88 17.29
N TRP A 558 11.21 42.08 17.61
CA TRP A 558 9.83 42.49 17.43
C TRP A 558 9.74 43.75 16.58
N LYS A 559 8.73 43.79 15.72
CA LYS A 559 8.25 45.01 15.07
C LYS A 559 6.91 45.40 15.67
N ILE A 560 6.80 46.63 16.11
CA ILE A 560 5.56 47.24 16.59
C ILE A 560 5.18 48.34 15.62
N GLU A 561 3.94 48.32 15.15
CA GLU A 561 3.47 49.20 14.08
C GLU A 561 2.05 49.70 14.37
N LEU A 562 1.92 51.02 14.44
CA LEU A 562 0.69 51.80 14.44
C LEU A 562 0.49 52.42 13.04
N THR A 563 -0.57 53.20 12.84
CA THR A 563 -0.75 53.99 11.60
C THR A 563 0.42 54.97 11.43
N GLN A 564 1.21 54.79 10.37
CA GLN A 564 2.38 55.63 10.08
C GLN A 564 1.98 57.01 9.52
N ASP A 565 0.94 57.04 8.67
CA ASP A 565 0.41 58.26 8.08
C ASP A 565 -0.17 59.17 9.16
N THR A 566 0.40 60.38 9.29
CA THR A 566 0.01 61.38 10.28
C THR A 566 -1.43 61.84 10.11
N ASP A 567 -1.93 61.88 8.88
CA ASP A 567 -3.28 62.40 8.57
C ASP A 567 -4.37 61.38 8.91
N LEU A 568 -3.99 60.10 9.08
CA LEU A 568 -4.88 58.98 9.37
C LEU A 568 -4.80 58.52 10.84
N ARG A 569 -4.07 59.22 11.71
CA ARG A 569 -3.96 58.88 13.14
C ARG A 569 -5.29 59.14 13.86
N LEU A 570 -5.82 58.12 14.54
CA LEU A 570 -7.09 58.19 15.25
C LEU A 570 -6.99 58.82 16.64
N PHE A 571 -5.77 58.95 17.18
CA PHE A 571 -5.47 59.60 18.44
C PHE A 571 -4.04 60.17 18.41
N ASP A 572 -3.71 61.04 19.36
CA ASP A 572 -2.38 61.64 19.45
C ASP A 572 -1.37 60.66 20.07
N TYR A 573 -0.41 60.22 19.27
CA TYR A 573 0.64 59.29 19.72
C TYR A 573 1.59 59.91 20.75
N SER A 574 1.67 61.25 20.85
CA SER A 574 2.46 61.91 21.91
C SER A 574 1.98 61.56 23.31
N THR A 575 0.73 61.12 23.44
CA THR A 575 0.10 60.72 24.71
C THR A 575 0.44 59.29 25.13
N ILE A 576 1.06 58.48 24.27
CA ILE A 576 1.46 57.10 24.59
C ILE A 576 2.56 57.16 25.64
N SER A 577 2.29 56.79 26.89
CA SER A 577 3.30 56.88 27.95
C SER A 577 4.33 55.76 27.87
N ASP A 578 3.89 54.56 27.51
CA ASP A 578 4.72 53.35 27.37
C ASP A 578 4.02 52.32 26.48
N ILE A 579 4.73 51.25 26.14
CA ILE A 579 4.17 50.02 25.61
C ILE A 579 4.65 48.88 26.49
N ILE A 580 3.72 48.10 27.01
CA ILE A 580 4.01 46.99 27.92
C ILE A 580 3.66 45.69 27.22
N MET A 581 4.66 44.84 27.00
CA MET A 581 4.47 43.47 26.55
C MET A 581 4.37 42.56 27.76
N HIS A 582 3.22 41.90 27.92
CA HIS A 582 2.99 40.86 28.92
C HIS A 582 3.27 39.50 28.26
N ILE A 583 4.40 38.90 28.60
CA ILE A 583 4.89 37.67 28.01
C ILE A 583 4.68 36.55 29.02
N SER A 584 3.78 35.62 28.72
CA SER A 584 3.69 34.35 29.43
C SER A 584 4.56 33.33 28.70
N TYR A 585 5.45 32.66 29.42
CA TYR A 585 6.42 31.73 28.84
C TYR A 585 6.64 30.52 29.76
N THR A 586 7.15 29.43 29.18
CA THR A 586 7.62 28.27 29.93
C THR A 586 9.14 28.24 29.97
N ALA A 587 9.71 27.64 31.01
CA ALA A 587 11.16 27.45 31.14
C ALA A 587 11.50 26.13 31.85
N ARG A 588 12.76 25.71 31.71
CA ARG A 588 13.39 24.63 32.48
C ARG A 588 14.45 25.22 33.40
N GLU A 589 14.71 24.57 34.52
CA GLU A 589 15.69 25.03 35.50
C GLU A 589 16.92 24.13 35.51
N ASP A 590 18.11 24.75 35.59
CA ASP A 590 19.36 24.11 35.97
C ASP A 590 20.00 24.92 37.12
N ALA A 591 19.94 24.35 38.33
CA ALA A 591 20.45 24.97 39.55
C ALA A 591 21.97 24.76 39.75
N GLY A 592 22.69 24.19 38.77
CA GLY A 592 24.09 23.79 38.86
C GLY A 592 25.10 24.87 38.45
N THR A 593 26.17 24.44 37.78
CA THR A 593 27.26 25.30 37.29
C THR A 593 26.77 26.39 36.33
N PHE A 594 25.72 26.07 35.55
CA PHE A 594 25.07 27.00 34.63
C PHE A 594 24.57 28.27 35.33
N LYS A 595 23.89 28.13 36.47
CA LYS A 595 23.42 29.28 37.24
C LYS A 595 24.57 30.19 37.71
N ASN A 596 25.69 29.59 38.13
CA ASN A 596 26.84 30.36 38.60
C ASN A 596 27.51 31.14 37.46
N SER A 597 27.65 30.54 36.27
CA SER A 597 28.21 31.23 35.11
C SER A 597 27.28 32.36 34.63
N VAL A 598 25.96 32.16 34.64
CA VAL A 598 24.96 33.21 34.36
C VAL A 598 25.13 34.38 35.34
N VAL A 599 25.25 34.12 36.64
CA VAL A 599 25.42 35.17 37.66
C VAL A 599 26.71 35.96 37.45
N THR A 600 27.82 35.27 37.15
CA THR A 600 29.10 35.93 36.84
C THR A 600 28.96 36.80 35.59
N HIS A 601 28.39 36.24 34.53
CA HIS A 601 28.15 36.96 33.29
C HIS A 601 27.25 38.17 33.48
N LEU A 602 26.15 38.08 34.23
CA LEU A 602 25.27 39.23 34.52
C LEU A 602 26.00 40.32 35.30
N LYS A 603 26.87 39.96 36.26
CA LYS A 603 27.66 40.94 37.01
C LYS A 603 28.66 41.67 36.10
N GLU A 604 29.33 40.93 35.21
CA GLU A 604 30.24 41.49 34.21
C GLU A 604 29.50 42.35 33.19
N PHE A 605 28.38 41.84 32.67
CA PHE A 605 27.47 42.54 31.77
C PHE A 605 27.10 43.88 32.39
N ILE A 606 26.51 43.90 33.59
CA ILE A 606 26.09 45.12 34.30
C ILE A 606 27.23 46.15 34.50
N LYS A 607 28.46 45.68 34.72
CA LYS A 607 29.64 46.55 34.87
C LYS A 607 30.11 47.15 33.53
N ASN A 608 30.03 46.38 32.45
CA ASN A 608 30.59 46.72 31.14
C ASN A 608 29.54 47.14 30.09
N VAL A 609 28.24 47.22 30.46
CA VAL A 609 27.11 47.48 29.54
C VAL A 609 27.34 48.69 28.63
N ALA A 610 28.04 49.72 29.10
CA ALA A 610 28.20 50.95 28.35
C ALA A 610 29.24 50.90 27.23
N ASP A 611 30.17 49.94 27.27
CA ASP A 611 31.16 49.72 26.20
C ASP A 611 30.57 48.84 25.08
N LEU A 612 29.41 48.22 25.34
CA LEU A 612 28.68 47.39 24.38
C LEU A 612 27.76 48.29 23.55
N SER A 613 28.06 48.39 22.25
CA SER A 613 27.28 49.14 21.26
C SER A 613 25.84 48.64 21.07
N THR A 614 25.50 47.48 21.64
CA THR A 614 24.30 46.72 21.28
C THR A 614 23.10 47.01 22.18
N GLN A 615 23.22 47.20 23.50
CA GLN A 615 22.13 47.67 24.39
C GLN A 615 22.66 48.29 25.71
N PRO A 616 23.04 49.58 25.72
CA PRO A 616 23.45 50.25 26.96
C PRO A 616 22.28 50.38 27.96
N MET A 617 22.54 50.44 29.28
CA MET A 617 21.50 50.82 30.24
C MET A 617 21.17 52.29 30.00
N MET A 618 19.93 52.54 29.58
CA MET A 618 19.48 53.86 29.21
C MET A 618 18.41 54.34 30.18
N ARG A 619 18.54 55.58 30.66
CA ARG A 619 17.44 56.30 31.30
C ARG A 619 17.18 57.59 30.54
N MET A 620 15.98 57.67 29.94
CA MET A 620 15.49 58.88 29.28
C MET A 620 14.60 59.68 30.22
N PHE A 621 14.93 60.96 30.39
CA PHE A 621 14.16 61.93 31.16
C PHE A 621 13.44 62.88 30.20
N SER A 622 12.11 62.91 30.23
CA SER A 622 11.35 63.99 29.58
C SER A 622 11.38 65.22 30.46
N LEU A 623 12.01 66.29 29.98
CA LEU A 623 12.20 67.50 30.78
C LEU A 623 10.88 68.24 30.98
N LYS A 624 10.00 68.22 29.98
CA LYS A 624 8.67 68.82 30.07
C LYS A 624 7.76 68.13 31.08
N HIS A 625 7.82 66.80 31.16
CA HIS A 625 6.91 66.01 31.99
C HIS A 625 7.49 65.70 33.38
N GLU A 626 8.74 65.25 33.48
CA GLU A 626 9.38 64.90 34.75
C GLU A 626 9.93 66.12 35.49
N PHE A 627 10.37 67.15 34.76
CA PHE A 627 10.96 68.39 35.30
C PHE A 627 10.16 69.63 34.91
N SER A 628 8.83 69.54 35.00
CA SER A 628 7.90 70.57 34.51
C SER A 628 8.12 71.97 35.09
N SER A 629 8.59 72.07 36.33
CA SER A 629 8.85 73.36 37.00
C SER A 629 10.11 74.03 36.45
N GLU A 630 11.18 73.25 36.27
CA GLU A 630 12.46 73.65 35.69
C GLU A 630 12.27 74.02 34.22
N TRP A 631 11.49 73.21 33.49
CA TRP A 631 11.08 73.47 32.11
C TRP A 631 10.36 74.82 31.96
N TYR A 632 9.40 75.10 32.84
CA TYR A 632 8.67 76.37 32.81
C TYR A 632 9.59 77.57 33.07
N LYS A 633 10.52 77.46 34.03
CA LYS A 633 11.51 78.51 34.35
C LYS A 633 12.50 78.73 33.20
N PHE A 634 12.92 77.66 32.54
CA PHE A 634 13.79 77.73 31.38
C PHE A 634 13.18 78.55 30.24
N LEU A 635 11.90 78.30 29.92
CA LEU A 635 11.19 79.07 28.89
C LEU A 635 10.81 80.48 29.37
N ASN A 636 10.53 80.67 30.67
CA ASN A 636 10.09 81.94 31.24
C ASN A 636 11.08 82.46 32.30
N PRO A 637 12.23 83.02 31.89
CA PRO A 637 13.20 83.56 32.84
C PRO A 637 12.61 84.73 33.65
N THR A 638 12.91 84.77 34.94
CA THR A 638 12.37 85.79 35.88
C THR A 638 12.87 87.21 35.60
N VAL A 639 14.00 87.36 34.90
CA VAL A 639 14.59 88.65 34.52
C VAL A 639 14.58 88.77 33.00
N ALA A 640 13.94 89.82 32.47
CA ALA A 640 13.90 90.06 31.04
C ALA A 640 15.32 90.21 30.48
N GLY A 641 15.69 89.34 29.53
CA GLY A 641 17.00 89.35 28.88
C GLY A 641 18.11 88.56 29.60
N SER A 642 17.82 87.83 30.69
CA SER A 642 18.76 86.84 31.24
C SER A 642 18.83 85.60 30.35
N ASP A 643 19.94 84.86 30.45
CA ASP A 643 20.08 83.56 29.77
C ASP A 643 18.97 82.60 30.20
N GLN A 644 18.43 81.85 29.24
CA GLN A 644 17.52 80.73 29.44
C GLN A 644 18.36 79.52 29.83
N ILE A 645 18.41 79.24 31.14
CA ILE A 645 19.17 78.15 31.73
C ILE A 645 18.19 77.10 32.25
N LEU A 646 18.35 75.86 31.79
CA LEU A 646 17.64 74.71 32.31
C LEU A 646 18.52 74.00 33.35
N SER A 647 18.21 74.19 34.62
CA SER A 647 18.87 73.52 35.74
C SER A 647 18.13 72.22 36.09
N LEU A 648 18.85 71.10 36.11
CA LEU A 648 18.34 69.76 36.39
C LEU A 648 19.11 69.18 37.59
N THR A 649 18.39 68.55 38.51
CA THR A 649 19.01 67.80 39.61
C THR A 649 18.42 66.40 39.62
N LEU A 650 19.20 65.42 39.16
CA LEU A 650 18.77 64.04 39.17
C LEU A 650 18.93 63.46 40.57
N ARG A 651 18.06 62.52 40.93
CA ARG A 651 18.05 61.86 42.24
C ARG A 651 18.08 60.36 42.04
N ARG A 652 18.50 59.62 43.06
CA ARG A 652 18.51 58.14 43.00
C ARG A 652 17.13 57.54 42.73
N GLU A 653 16.07 58.22 43.17
CA GLU A 653 14.68 57.83 42.92
C GLU A 653 14.26 57.89 41.44
N HIS A 654 15.02 58.59 40.60
CA HIS A 654 14.75 58.68 39.16
C HIS A 654 15.34 57.50 38.35
N PHE A 655 16.12 56.62 39.00
CA PHE A 655 16.71 55.43 38.39
C PHE A 655 16.03 54.14 38.89
N PRO A 656 16.13 53.03 38.15
CA PRO A 656 15.56 51.74 38.57
C PRO A 656 16.05 51.27 39.93
N PHE A 657 15.21 50.55 40.67
CA PHE A 657 15.51 50.13 42.05
C PHE A 657 16.85 49.37 42.21
N PHE A 658 17.22 48.54 41.25
CA PHE A 658 18.46 47.76 41.30
C PHE A 658 19.75 48.59 41.23
N THR A 659 19.67 49.88 40.89
CA THR A 659 20.81 50.81 40.85
C THR A 659 21.01 51.57 42.16
N LYS A 660 20.11 51.42 43.14
CA LYS A 660 20.04 52.29 44.32
C LYS A 660 21.31 52.29 45.19
N ASP A 661 21.96 51.14 45.31
CA ASP A 661 23.12 50.90 46.16
C ASP A 661 24.45 50.83 45.38
N ARG A 662 24.45 51.25 44.10
CA ARG A 662 25.63 51.20 43.22
C ARG A 662 25.95 52.57 42.64
N MET A 663 27.24 52.81 42.38
CA MET A 663 27.71 54.00 41.67
C MET A 663 27.13 54.00 40.25
N ILE A 664 26.57 55.14 39.81
CA ILE A 664 26.09 55.31 38.43
C ILE A 664 27.19 56.03 37.65
N ASN A 665 27.88 55.30 36.78
CA ASN A 665 28.92 55.85 35.94
C ASN A 665 28.32 56.17 34.57
N VAL A 666 28.25 57.45 34.23
CA VAL A 666 27.69 57.89 32.95
C VAL A 666 28.76 57.82 31.88
N LYS A 667 28.39 57.23 30.73
CA LYS A 667 29.31 56.93 29.64
C LYS A 667 28.99 57.73 28.39
N LYS A 668 27.72 58.05 28.22
CA LYS A 668 27.23 58.88 27.14
C LYS A 668 25.98 59.64 27.58
N VAL A 669 25.94 60.93 27.24
CA VAL A 669 24.78 61.80 27.44
C VAL A 669 24.26 62.21 26.07
N GLN A 670 22.98 61.96 25.80
CA GLN A 670 22.33 62.45 24.59
C GLN A 670 21.22 63.42 24.95
N VAL A 671 21.17 64.54 24.23
CA VAL A 671 20.09 65.51 24.35
C VAL A 671 19.33 65.50 23.04
N LEU A 672 18.04 65.18 23.13
CA LEU A 672 17.10 65.23 22.01
C LEU A 672 16.19 66.43 22.21
N MET A 673 16.01 67.22 21.16
CA MET A 673 15.19 68.42 21.19
C MET A 673 14.20 68.43 20.03
N LYS A 674 12.91 68.56 20.34
CA LYS A 674 11.84 68.65 19.35
C LYS A 674 11.49 70.11 19.11
N THR A 675 11.83 70.62 17.94
CA THR A 675 11.70 72.05 17.61
C THR A 675 10.56 72.31 16.62
N ASN A 676 9.87 73.44 16.78
CA ASN A 676 8.84 73.90 15.86
C ASN A 676 9.40 74.84 14.78
N ARG A 677 10.69 75.18 14.88
CA ARG A 677 11.39 76.09 13.98
C ARG A 677 12.64 75.41 13.40
N SER A 678 12.75 75.44 12.07
CA SER A 678 13.92 74.97 11.34
C SER A 678 15.15 75.85 11.60
N GLY A 679 16.32 75.23 11.70
CA GLY A 679 17.61 75.91 11.82
C GLY A 679 18.53 75.18 12.79
N GLU A 680 19.80 75.57 12.82
CA GLU A 680 20.76 75.03 13.79
C GLU A 680 20.51 75.62 15.17
N TYR A 681 20.72 74.82 16.22
CA TYR A 681 20.71 75.29 17.59
C TYR A 681 22.08 75.05 18.19
N LYS A 682 22.44 75.91 19.14
CA LYS A 682 23.70 75.82 19.85
C LYS A 682 23.42 75.52 21.31
N MET A 683 24.09 74.51 21.84
CA MET A 683 23.92 74.02 23.20
C MET A 683 25.22 74.18 23.99
N ILE A 684 25.11 74.60 25.25
CA ILE A 684 26.16 74.46 26.25
C ILE A 684 25.63 73.61 27.39
N LEU A 685 26.39 72.60 27.78
CA LEU A 685 26.17 71.78 28.97
C LEU A 685 27.19 72.17 30.04
N SER A 686 26.74 72.41 31.27
CA SER A 686 27.64 72.50 32.44
C SER A 686 27.28 71.42 33.45
N ILE A 687 28.30 70.74 33.96
CA ILE A 687 28.20 69.65 34.93
C ILE A 687 29.08 69.92 36.14
N THR A 688 28.78 69.26 37.26
CA THR A 688 29.66 69.25 38.44
C THR A 688 30.56 68.01 38.40
N ASP A 689 31.87 68.22 38.57
CA ASP A 689 32.90 67.19 38.55
C ASP A 689 33.00 66.42 39.90
N ILE A 690 33.09 65.09 39.82
CA ILE A 690 33.29 64.16 40.95
C ILE A 690 34.60 64.45 41.71
N ALA A 691 35.63 64.98 41.05
CA ALA A 691 36.95 65.25 41.66
C ALA A 691 36.91 66.30 42.80
N SER A 692 35.78 66.97 43.02
CA SER A 692 35.56 67.94 44.11
C SER A 692 35.07 67.32 45.44
N ALA A 693 35.11 66.00 45.60
CA ALA A 693 34.56 65.27 46.76
C ALA A 693 35.29 65.42 48.11
N LEU A 694 36.04 66.50 48.36
CA LEU A 694 36.54 66.86 49.69
C LEU A 694 36.14 68.31 50.06
N PRO A 695 35.27 68.51 51.06
CA PRO A 695 35.02 69.84 51.62
C PRO A 695 36.32 70.44 52.17
N PRO A 696 36.63 71.74 51.98
CA PRO A 696 35.72 72.83 51.63
C PRO A 696 36.01 73.46 50.25
N ALA A 697 36.21 72.66 49.21
CA ALA A 697 36.34 73.19 47.86
C ALA A 697 34.96 73.58 47.29
N SER A 698 34.86 74.75 46.66
CA SER A 698 33.71 75.10 45.81
C SER A 698 33.53 74.05 44.71
N PRO A 699 32.30 73.62 44.39
CA PRO A 699 32.06 72.62 43.35
C PRO A 699 32.70 73.07 42.04
N ASN A 700 33.54 72.21 41.47
CA ASN A 700 34.19 72.49 40.19
C ASN A 700 33.16 72.28 39.08
N ILE A 701 32.68 73.38 38.48
CA ILE A 701 31.71 73.35 37.39
C ILE A 701 32.48 73.33 36.08
N ILE A 702 32.36 72.26 35.32
CA ILE A 702 32.95 72.11 33.99
C ILE A 702 31.88 72.46 32.96
N THR A 703 32.21 73.32 31.99
CA THR A 703 31.28 73.79 30.96
C THR A 703 31.76 73.39 29.58
N SER A 704 30.83 72.98 28.72
CA SER A 704 31.13 72.47 27.40
C SER A 704 31.58 73.58 26.46
N SER A 705 32.32 73.24 25.40
CA SER A 705 32.32 74.09 24.21
C SER A 705 30.91 74.12 23.61
N GLU A 706 30.64 75.12 22.78
CA GLU A 706 29.34 75.25 22.13
C GLU A 706 29.11 74.11 21.12
N ILE A 707 28.05 73.34 21.34
CA ILE A 707 27.68 72.16 20.55
C ILE A 707 26.64 72.55 19.52
N THR A 708 26.81 72.13 18.27
CA THR A 708 25.87 72.45 17.17
C THR A 708 24.91 71.31 16.93
N MET A 709 23.60 71.57 17.03
CA MET A 709 22.56 70.58 16.80
C MET A 709 21.85 70.84 15.45
N PRO A 710 21.67 69.80 14.59
CA PRO A 710 22.06 68.40 14.79
C PRO A 710 23.55 68.12 14.45
N GLU A 711 24.20 67.24 15.21
CA GLU A 711 25.65 66.93 15.07
C GLU A 711 26.04 65.97 13.92
N ASN A 712 25.08 65.47 13.11
CA ASN A 712 25.20 64.61 11.90
C ASN A 712 24.20 63.43 11.88
N VAL A 713 23.43 63.22 12.95
CA VAL A 713 22.35 62.22 13.02
C VAL A 713 21.07 62.93 13.44
N THR A 714 20.03 62.86 12.62
CA THR A 714 18.68 63.28 12.97
C THR A 714 17.82 62.04 13.19
N TYR A 715 17.33 61.81 14.40
CA TYR A 715 16.13 60.99 14.58
C TYR A 715 14.97 61.84 14.12
N ASP A 716 14.25 61.37 13.09
CA ASP A 716 13.13 62.01 12.40
C ASP A 716 12.53 63.26 13.09
N ASN A 717 12.85 64.45 12.56
CA ASN A 717 12.44 65.79 13.04
C ASN A 717 12.87 66.20 14.47
N MET A 718 13.82 65.50 15.09
CA MET A 718 14.47 65.89 16.35
C MET A 718 15.93 66.27 16.14
N GLN A 719 16.35 67.33 16.83
CA GLN A 719 17.74 67.76 16.86
C GLN A 719 18.48 67.05 17.98
N ILE A 720 19.71 66.60 17.70
CA ILE A 720 20.48 65.75 18.61
C ILE A 720 21.85 66.35 18.87
N ALA A 721 22.24 66.32 20.14
CA ALA A 721 23.62 66.46 20.61
C ALA A 721 23.99 65.19 21.37
N THR A 722 25.16 64.66 21.10
CA THR A 722 25.71 63.47 21.75
C THR A 722 27.07 63.78 22.34
N LEU A 723 27.20 63.55 23.63
CA LEU A 723 28.44 63.69 24.39
C LEU A 723 28.91 62.29 24.81
N THR A 724 30.13 61.92 24.44
CA THR A 724 30.76 60.63 24.79
C THR A 724 32.07 60.85 25.54
N ALA A 725 32.56 59.83 26.23
CA ALA A 725 33.86 59.87 26.91
C ALA A 725 35.05 60.15 25.95
N ASP A 726 34.96 59.67 24.70
CA ASP A 726 36.08 59.68 23.73
C ASP A 726 36.01 60.77 22.63
N SER A 727 35.07 61.73 22.71
CA SER A 727 34.91 62.73 21.64
C SER A 727 35.99 63.82 21.68
N ALA A 728 37.20 63.47 21.23
CA ALA A 728 38.34 64.38 21.08
C ALA A 728 38.09 65.58 20.12
N ALA A 729 36.95 65.60 19.40
CA ALA A 729 36.58 66.67 18.47
C ALA A 729 35.55 67.67 19.04
N THR A 730 34.98 67.41 20.22
CA THR A 730 34.02 68.31 20.86
C THR A 730 34.08 68.13 22.38
N VAL A 731 34.54 69.18 23.08
CA VAL A 731 34.25 69.51 24.50
C VAL A 731 35.29 69.13 25.58
N ASN A 732 35.66 70.11 26.42
CA ASN A 732 36.46 70.02 27.66
C ASN A 732 35.75 69.30 28.84
N ILE A 733 34.79 68.42 28.58
CA ILE A 733 34.01 67.68 29.59
C ILE A 733 34.25 66.20 29.37
N ASN A 734 34.77 65.52 30.38
CA ASN A 734 34.70 64.06 30.46
C ASN A 734 33.39 63.67 31.16
N VAL A 735 32.49 62.99 30.46
CA VAL A 735 31.19 62.56 31.03
C VAL A 735 31.33 61.47 32.07
N GLU A 736 32.47 60.74 32.11
CA GLU A 736 32.74 59.72 33.12
C GLU A 736 32.99 60.29 34.52
N ASP A 737 33.47 61.54 34.59
CA ASP A 737 33.74 62.25 35.84
C ASP A 737 32.52 63.06 36.33
N MET A 738 31.34 62.84 35.73
CA MET A 738 30.12 63.59 36.05
C MET A 738 29.42 63.08 37.31
N ASP A 739 29.23 63.95 38.31
CA ASP A 739 28.34 63.66 39.44
C ASP A 739 26.88 63.83 39.00
N VAL A 740 26.26 62.71 38.64
CA VAL A 740 24.88 62.63 38.12
C VAL A 740 23.85 63.21 39.09
N PHE A 741 24.14 63.29 40.39
CA PHE A 741 23.20 63.75 41.42
C PHE A 741 23.35 65.23 41.79
N ARG A 742 24.30 65.93 41.17
CA ARG A 742 24.49 67.38 41.31
C ARG A 742 23.74 68.15 40.23
N GLU A 743 23.79 69.48 40.33
CA GLU A 743 23.12 70.34 39.36
C GLU A 743 23.81 70.22 37.98
N LEU A 744 23.00 69.90 36.99
CA LEU A 744 23.33 69.88 35.57
C LEU A 744 22.61 71.05 34.91
N THR A 745 23.32 71.94 34.23
CA THR A 745 22.70 73.10 33.57
C THR A 745 22.87 73.04 32.06
N LEU A 746 21.78 73.21 31.32
CA LEU A 746 21.79 73.30 29.87
C LEU A 746 21.41 74.73 29.44
N ARG A 747 22.13 75.26 28.45
CA ARG A 747 21.82 76.53 27.79
C ARG A 747 21.65 76.30 26.30
N PHE A 748 20.62 76.89 25.72
CA PHE A 748 20.29 76.74 24.32
C PHE A 748 20.09 78.09 23.64
N ARG A 749 20.46 78.18 22.37
CA ARG A 749 20.10 79.32 21.52
C ARG A 749 19.85 78.87 20.09
N HIS A 750 18.95 79.57 19.41
CA HIS A 750 18.78 79.43 17.96
C HIS A 750 19.95 80.11 17.24
N SER A 751 20.52 79.47 16.23
CA SER A 751 21.60 80.03 15.43
C SER A 751 21.02 81.06 14.46
N THR A 752 21.04 82.34 14.83
CA THR A 752 20.74 83.47 13.93
C THR A 752 22.01 84.20 13.51
N ASP A 753 21.91 84.94 12.40
CA ASP A 753 22.97 85.65 11.65
C ASP A 753 24.21 86.12 12.46
N VAL A 754 25.41 85.97 11.86
CA VAL A 754 26.75 86.04 12.47
C VAL A 754 27.12 87.44 13.01
N SER A 755 26.28 88.44 12.80
CA SER A 755 26.56 89.86 13.02
C SER A 755 26.12 90.41 14.41
N VAL A 756 25.50 89.60 15.29
CA VAL A 756 24.99 90.03 16.61
C VAL A 756 25.71 89.27 17.75
N PRO A 757 26.07 89.91 18.89
CA PRO A 757 26.60 89.21 20.05
C PRO A 757 25.62 88.12 20.54
N GLN A 758 26.09 86.88 20.51
CA GLN A 758 25.27 85.69 20.71
C GLN A 758 24.94 85.52 22.20
N LYS A 759 23.66 85.65 22.56
CA LYS A 759 23.16 85.49 23.94
C LYS A 759 22.25 84.26 24.02
N TYR A 760 22.23 83.59 25.18
CA TYR A 760 21.44 82.38 25.42
C TYR A 760 20.01 82.70 25.87
N ASN A 761 19.43 83.79 25.36
CA ASN A 761 18.12 84.31 25.77
C ASN A 761 17.17 84.52 24.57
N GLN A 762 17.49 83.87 23.45
CA GLN A 762 16.88 84.13 22.14
C GLN A 762 15.84 83.09 21.72
N LEU A 763 15.52 82.10 22.56
CA LEU A 763 14.44 81.16 22.25
C LEU A 763 13.09 81.86 22.38
N LYS A 764 12.26 81.74 21.34
CA LYS A 764 10.89 82.27 21.36
C LYS A 764 10.02 81.46 22.30
N THR A 765 9.32 82.17 23.18
CA THR A 765 8.42 81.59 24.17
C THR A 765 7.00 81.35 23.64
N ASP A 766 6.60 82.05 22.56
CA ASP A 766 5.28 81.91 21.94
C ASP A 766 5.31 82.15 20.40
N PRO A 767 4.78 81.22 19.56
CA PRO A 767 4.51 79.82 19.91
C PRO A 767 5.84 79.12 20.23
N GLN A 768 5.86 78.35 21.33
CA GLN A 768 7.08 77.74 21.91
C GLN A 768 8.00 77.15 20.83
N GLU A 769 9.22 77.69 20.72
CA GLU A 769 10.20 77.27 19.72
C GLU A 769 10.65 75.82 19.94
N ILE A 770 10.76 75.42 21.21
CA ILE A 770 11.04 74.05 21.64
C ILE A 770 9.77 73.46 22.24
N SER A 771 9.29 72.36 21.65
CA SER A 771 8.05 71.69 22.06
C SER A 771 8.26 70.63 23.15
N ASP A 772 9.41 69.96 23.13
CA ASP A 772 9.86 68.99 24.14
C ASP A 772 11.38 68.80 24.07
N MET A 773 11.96 68.30 25.17
CA MET A 773 13.37 67.96 25.27
C MET A 773 13.57 66.73 26.15
N PHE A 774 14.45 65.84 25.71
CA PHE A 774 14.80 64.63 26.43
C PHE A 774 16.29 64.59 26.72
N VAL A 775 16.64 64.19 27.93
CA VAL A 775 18.03 63.86 28.30
C VAL A 775 18.11 62.36 28.50
N ILE A 776 18.97 61.70 27.72
CA ILE A 776 19.21 60.26 27.79
C ILE A 776 20.59 60.04 28.38
N LEU A 777 20.63 59.35 29.51
CA LEU A 777 21.85 58.88 30.12
C LEU A 777 22.07 57.42 29.76
N HIS A 778 23.21 57.14 29.15
CA HIS A 778 23.77 55.81 29.00
C HIS A 778 24.76 55.61 30.14
N TYR A 779 24.51 54.63 30.99
CA TYR A 779 25.29 54.41 32.20
C TYR A 779 25.66 52.94 32.40
N CYS A 780 26.72 52.71 33.17
CA CYS A 780 27.02 51.42 33.76
C CYS A 780 27.03 51.54 35.29
N LEU A 781 26.95 50.40 35.97
CA LEU A 781 27.00 50.37 37.43
C LEU A 781 28.41 50.04 37.89
N GLY A 782 28.98 50.93 38.68
CA GLY A 782 30.23 50.71 39.40
C GLY A 782 30.05 49.80 40.62
N ASP A 783 31.08 49.75 41.46
CA ASP A 783 31.03 48.99 42.72
C ASP A 783 29.97 49.56 43.69
N GLU A 784 29.64 48.77 44.71
CA GLU A 784 28.68 49.15 45.76
C GLU A 784 29.18 50.38 46.53
N ILE A 785 28.26 51.30 46.87
CA ILE A 785 28.54 52.63 47.45
C ILE A 785 28.89 52.56 48.93
#